data_AF-A0AAJ0BH85-F1
#
_entry.id   AF-A0AAJ0BH85-F1
#
_cell.length_a   1.000
_cell.length_b   1.000
_cell.length_c   1.000
_cell.angle_alpha   90.00
_cell.angle_beta   90.00
_cell.angle_gamma   90.00
#
_symmetry.space_group_name_H-M   'P 1'
#
loop_
_entity.id
_entity.type
_entity.pdbx_description
1 polymer ?
#
loop_
_entity_poly.entity_id
_entity_poly.type
_entity_poly.pdbx_seq_one_letter_code
_entity_poly.pdbx_strand_id
1 'polypeptide(L)'
;MMAARRYEASSQQLFANLGASCLGDGIQFIAPRDIQNNPIPNSLTQTREEVLAELPEVRYLDRKNINPKPVPGTCVWFVNHPLFRQWRESKESGVLWVSADPGCGKSVLARHLVDSVLTKGPNPPTVCYFFFKDGIPEQQDLVQALRCILHQLFTQAPHLLSQELIRRFKTGGQILKKSSGELWNILMRASENASAGEIICLFDAIDECENRGSQLIKELCELCRHTTAASNSRLKFLLTSRPFEAINLGLQPRDVPNLPIIHLSGETGPEMEAISQEIDLFIKARVENIGKSRRLTADEQSQLLERLLGVGNRTYLWVYLTLDLVEKTILLDKSISDVTDRLPETVESAYDRILSNSSDRVMALKVLQIVTAAVRPLTVKEMSVALALQRGPGSELDIAPEERVGKDVREACGLFVMVIDSKIHLLHQTAREFLVRNLDTATLPMEDRAFTWKHSIWPEESHLMLAKTCIQYLLLPGLELDPLGQGESLSQYTERRIFLDYSAKNWATHTRELTAETQCALNPSVLAICDTNSTRFSTWLRVYWSSLPTEFPEGFTTLMAASYFGLEMTVKHLLRTAKGDDLDARDQVHERTALSWAAGEGHYAVTKLLVSGVQSIPMRFIQPFWRGSRINSLDKYGRPPLSYAVWSGNTKVVKLLVKKGAQVDLEDDIGGTPLSYAVCGGHQEIIKILLERGVEIGSEAEILRDLLFSATSYGDHAVVKMLLETAKVDPNTQNEYGWIPLIIASTMGNLQILRIFLRNSADVNAETPGIGRPLDHAIHKGDEECVKAILERKPELNYCSFFARCRLFAECPLIGGCPLFSGCPLFPPSFDRRKQSPLVLAVLHEQKAITKLLLEHGAAPDFKGSGSHSPFQLAQEMGQHELTELMKPYMSSP
;
A
#
# COMPACT_ATOMS: atom_id res chain seq x y z
N MET A 1 2.35 6.30 -6.20
CA MET A 1 1.31 7.35 -6.08
C MET A 1 0.96 7.72 -4.64
N MET A 2 0.65 6.80 -3.70
CA MET A 2 0.33 7.18 -2.31
C MET A 2 1.53 7.66 -1.45
N ALA A 3 2.74 7.12 -1.65
CA ALA A 3 3.95 7.61 -0.97
C ALA A 3 4.34 9.03 -1.42
N ALA A 4 4.02 9.36 -2.68
CA ALA A 4 4.26 10.65 -3.30
C ALA A 4 3.25 11.73 -2.84
N ARG A 5 2.02 11.32 -2.47
CA ARG A 5 0.95 12.19 -1.94
C ARG A 5 1.11 12.56 -0.46
N ARG A 6 1.91 11.82 0.34
CA ARG A 6 2.32 12.29 1.68
C ARG A 6 3.04 13.62 1.60
N TYR A 7 3.78 13.86 0.52
CA TYR A 7 4.51 15.10 0.30
C TYR A 7 3.65 16.25 -0.20
N GLU A 8 2.43 16.05 -0.70
CA GLU A 8 1.55 17.15 -1.13
C GLU A 8 0.91 17.86 0.09
N ALA A 9 0.56 17.09 1.13
CA ALA A 9 0.15 17.63 2.43
C ALA A 9 1.34 18.14 3.26
N SER A 10 2.52 17.53 3.10
CA SER A 10 3.74 17.94 3.82
C SER A 10 4.44 19.13 3.16
N SER A 11 4.32 19.32 1.84
CA SER A 11 4.92 20.43 1.10
C SER A 11 4.17 21.74 1.29
N GLN A 12 2.84 21.69 1.44
CA GLN A 12 2.05 22.84 1.89
C GLN A 12 2.42 23.28 3.32
N GLN A 13 2.90 22.36 4.18
CA GLN A 13 3.46 22.69 5.49
C GLN A 13 4.94 23.12 5.45
N LEU A 14 5.70 22.68 4.45
CA LEU A 14 7.14 22.97 4.35
C LEU A 14 7.44 24.46 4.06
N PHE A 15 6.50 25.22 3.45
CA PHE A 15 6.74 26.62 3.09
C PHE A 15 5.73 27.64 3.65
N ALA A 16 4.62 27.19 4.25
CA ALA A 16 3.67 28.10 4.90
C ALA A 16 4.17 28.66 6.26
N ASN A 17 5.20 28.07 6.87
CA ASN A 17 5.70 28.48 8.19
C ASN A 17 6.82 29.55 8.16
N LEU A 18 7.11 30.15 7.01
CA LEU A 18 8.10 31.23 6.86
C LEU A 18 7.51 32.60 6.49
N GLY A 19 6.25 32.87 6.84
CA GLY A 19 5.71 34.22 6.67
C GLY A 19 4.37 34.46 7.34
N ALA A 20 4.38 34.88 8.60
CA ALA A 20 3.54 35.95 9.17
C ALA A 20 3.53 35.89 10.71
N SER A 21 4.12 36.90 11.35
CA SER A 21 3.83 37.24 12.74
C SER A 21 3.09 38.59 12.80
N CYS A 22 1.97 38.57 13.51
CA CYS A 22 1.35 39.67 14.28
C CYS A 22 0.54 40.76 13.55
N LEU A 23 -0.75 40.83 13.95
CA LEU A 23 -1.68 41.97 14.18
C LEU A 23 -3.09 41.40 13.93
N GLY A 24 -4.12 41.47 14.79
CA GLY A 24 -4.39 42.09 16.08
C GLY A 24 -5.91 42.01 16.29
N ASP A 25 -6.32 41.82 17.54
CA ASP A 25 -7.61 42.18 18.17
C ASP A 25 -8.96 41.62 17.66
N GLY A 26 -9.74 41.11 18.62
CA GLY A 26 -11.17 40.85 18.40
C GLY A 26 -11.89 40.00 19.43
N ILE A 27 -11.70 40.27 20.73
CA ILE A 27 -12.55 39.71 21.81
C ILE A 27 -13.99 40.19 21.63
N GLN A 28 -14.97 39.29 21.54
CA GLN A 28 -16.34 39.58 21.98
C GLN A 28 -16.92 38.46 22.85
N PHE A 29 -17.22 38.87 24.08
CA PHE A 29 -18.02 38.20 25.09
C PHE A 29 -19.46 37.97 24.61
N ILE A 30 -20.00 36.76 24.86
CA ILE A 30 -21.40 36.59 25.28
C ILE A 30 -21.41 35.56 26.42
N ALA A 31 -21.99 35.94 27.56
CA ALA A 31 -22.16 35.15 28.78
C ALA A 31 -23.66 34.74 28.96
N PRO A 32 -24.09 34.13 30.08
CA PRO A 32 -24.58 32.75 30.12
C PRO A 32 -26.06 32.61 30.55
N ARG A 33 -26.69 31.45 30.29
CA ARG A 33 -27.90 30.83 30.91
C ARG A 33 -28.39 29.74 29.93
N ASP A 34 -28.74 28.52 30.28
CA ASP A 34 -29.45 28.01 31.45
C ASP A 34 -29.04 26.57 31.79
N ILE A 35 -29.10 26.28 33.09
CA ILE A 35 -29.01 24.95 33.69
C ILE A 35 -30.41 24.34 33.68
N GLN A 36 -30.62 23.25 32.93
CA GLN A 36 -31.64 22.24 33.28
C GLN A 36 -31.16 20.83 32.94
N ASN A 37 -30.88 20.08 33.99
CA ASN A 37 -30.96 18.62 34.16
C ASN A 37 -31.05 17.76 32.89
N ASN A 38 -29.94 17.08 32.59
CA ASN A 38 -29.96 15.76 31.97
C ASN A 38 -28.79 14.92 32.51
N PRO A 39 -28.95 13.59 32.59
CA PRO A 39 -28.13 12.72 33.43
C PRO A 39 -26.68 12.67 32.97
N ILE A 40 -25.78 12.45 33.93
CA ILE A 40 -24.34 12.26 33.74
C ILE A 40 -24.07 11.37 32.51
N PRO A 41 -23.37 11.83 31.46
CA PRO A 41 -23.06 10.98 30.32
C PRO A 41 -21.97 9.98 30.70
N ASN A 42 -22.22 8.70 30.39
CA ASN A 42 -21.21 7.65 30.28
C ASN A 42 -20.20 8.00 29.18
N SER A 43 -19.28 8.94 29.44
CA SER A 43 -18.39 9.51 28.41
C SER A 43 -17.47 8.48 27.74
N LEU A 44 -17.07 7.43 28.46
CA LEU A 44 -16.20 6.37 27.93
C LEU A 44 -16.94 5.38 27.03
N THR A 45 -18.18 5.04 27.35
CA THR A 45 -18.98 4.07 26.56
C THR A 45 -19.41 4.69 25.24
N GLN A 46 -19.88 5.94 25.28
CA GLN A 46 -20.25 6.71 24.09
C GLN A 46 -19.03 6.94 23.17
N THR A 47 -17.87 7.24 23.74
CA THR A 47 -16.63 7.40 22.96
C THR A 47 -16.12 6.09 22.35
N ARG A 48 -16.40 4.93 22.97
CA ARG A 48 -16.04 3.62 22.40
C ARG A 48 -16.92 3.26 21.21
N GLU A 49 -18.21 3.57 21.28
CA GLU A 49 -19.14 3.40 20.16
C GLU A 49 -18.77 4.29 18.97
N GLU A 50 -18.31 5.52 19.21
CA GLU A 50 -17.76 6.41 18.17
C GLU A 50 -16.55 5.79 17.44
N VAL A 51 -15.59 5.23 18.18
CA VAL A 51 -14.41 4.58 17.59
C VAL A 51 -14.77 3.32 16.81
N LEU A 52 -15.72 2.52 17.32
CA LEU A 52 -16.22 1.33 16.63
C LEU A 52 -16.99 1.71 15.35
N ALA A 53 -17.71 2.83 15.34
CA ALA A 53 -18.41 3.33 14.14
C ALA A 53 -17.45 3.86 13.05
N GLU A 54 -16.25 4.32 13.43
CA GLU A 54 -15.20 4.70 12.47
C GLU A 54 -14.46 3.51 11.86
N LEU A 55 -14.45 2.38 12.57
CA LEU A 55 -14.01 1.10 12.05
C LEU A 55 -15.16 0.49 11.22
N PRO A 56 -14.89 -0.02 10.02
CA PRO A 56 -15.95 -0.42 9.12
C PRO A 56 -16.67 -1.65 9.70
N GLU A 57 -17.98 -1.53 9.90
CA GLU A 57 -18.90 -2.63 10.19
C GLU A 57 -19.04 -3.48 8.91
N VAL A 58 -17.96 -4.16 8.53
CA VAL A 58 -17.94 -4.98 7.33
C VAL A 58 -18.67 -6.28 7.59
N ARG A 59 -19.39 -6.79 6.59
CA ARG A 59 -19.92 -8.15 6.51
C ARG A 59 -18.82 -9.24 6.50
N TYR A 60 -17.86 -9.22 7.43
CA TYR A 60 -16.78 -10.22 7.51
C TYR A 60 -17.33 -11.62 7.77
N LEU A 61 -18.50 -11.73 8.40
CA LEU A 61 -19.21 -13.00 8.55
C LEU A 61 -19.72 -13.54 7.21
N ASP A 62 -20.36 -12.71 6.39
CA ASP A 62 -20.81 -13.12 5.05
C ASP A 62 -19.62 -13.47 4.16
N ARG A 63 -18.53 -12.70 4.23
CA ARG A 63 -17.29 -12.94 3.48
C ARG A 63 -16.63 -14.27 3.82
N LYS A 64 -16.53 -14.63 5.11
CA LYS A 64 -16.09 -15.97 5.54
C LYS A 64 -17.08 -17.04 5.07
N ASN A 65 -18.38 -16.76 5.13
CA ASN A 65 -19.43 -17.71 4.84
C ASN A 65 -19.59 -18.07 3.35
N ILE A 66 -18.92 -17.34 2.45
CA ILE A 66 -18.79 -17.69 1.02
C ILE A 66 -18.15 -19.08 0.86
N ASN A 67 -17.16 -19.41 1.69
CA ASN A 67 -16.46 -20.70 1.61
C ASN A 67 -17.34 -21.81 2.20
N PRO A 68 -17.52 -22.96 1.54
CA PRO A 68 -18.38 -24.02 2.09
C PRO A 68 -17.87 -24.54 3.44
N LYS A 69 -18.77 -25.07 4.27
CA LYS A 69 -18.37 -25.80 5.49
C LYS A 69 -17.64 -27.09 5.09
N PRO A 70 -16.61 -27.51 5.84
CA PRO A 70 -15.93 -28.77 5.59
C PRO A 70 -16.88 -29.94 5.83
N VAL A 71 -16.67 -31.03 5.09
CA VAL A 71 -17.36 -32.30 5.31
C VAL A 71 -16.86 -32.91 6.63
N PRO A 72 -17.74 -33.51 7.46
CA PRO A 72 -17.31 -34.15 8.70
C PRO A 72 -16.17 -35.15 8.47
N GLY A 73 -15.09 -35.02 9.23
CA GLY A 73 -13.90 -35.88 9.10
C GLY A 73 -12.80 -35.35 8.18
N THR A 74 -13.00 -34.21 7.50
CA THR A 74 -11.93 -33.52 6.75
C THR A 74 -11.27 -32.41 7.58
N CYS A 75 -10.12 -31.90 7.13
CA CYS A 75 -9.22 -30.97 7.83
C CYS A 75 -8.59 -31.54 9.12
N VAL A 76 -8.78 -32.83 9.41
CA VAL A 76 -8.33 -33.48 10.65
C VAL A 76 -6.82 -33.65 10.65
N TRP A 77 -6.26 -33.99 9.50
CA TRP A 77 -4.81 -34.17 9.38
C TRP A 77 -4.06 -32.88 9.74
N PHE A 78 -4.56 -31.72 9.31
CA PHE A 78 -3.94 -30.42 9.56
C PHE A 78 -4.00 -30.05 11.04
N VAL A 79 -5.15 -30.26 11.68
CA VAL A 79 -5.31 -30.02 13.13
C VAL A 79 -4.41 -30.95 13.95
N ASN A 80 -4.09 -32.13 13.43
CA ASN A 80 -3.16 -33.07 14.04
C ASN A 80 -1.70 -32.86 13.67
N HIS A 81 -1.40 -31.92 12.77
CA HIS A 81 -0.05 -31.68 12.28
C HIS A 81 0.88 -31.20 13.41
N PRO A 82 2.09 -31.77 13.58
CA PRO A 82 2.99 -31.41 14.67
C PRO A 82 3.30 -29.91 14.77
N LEU A 83 3.58 -29.25 13.64
CA LEU A 83 3.87 -27.81 13.60
C LEU A 83 2.66 -26.96 14.01
N PHE A 84 1.44 -27.38 13.64
CA PHE A 84 0.23 -26.65 14.01
C PHE A 84 -0.04 -26.78 15.52
N ARG A 85 0.10 -27.99 16.08
CA ARG A 85 -0.03 -28.22 17.53
C ARG A 85 1.03 -27.46 18.31
N GLN A 86 2.28 -27.51 17.89
CA GLN A 86 3.37 -26.77 18.53
C GLN A 86 3.10 -25.26 18.54
N TRP A 87 2.67 -24.69 17.41
CA TRP A 87 2.31 -23.27 17.32
C TRP A 87 1.08 -22.93 18.19
N ARG A 88 0.06 -23.80 18.21
CA ARG A 88 -1.15 -23.60 19.00
C ARG A 88 -0.90 -23.68 20.51
N GLU A 89 -0.07 -24.62 20.95
CA GLU A 89 0.25 -24.88 22.36
C GLU A 89 1.34 -23.95 22.92
N SER A 90 2.16 -23.33 22.05
CA SER A 90 3.17 -22.37 22.46
C SER A 90 2.57 -21.20 23.24
N LYS A 91 3.26 -20.72 24.27
CA LYS A 91 2.88 -19.52 25.03
C LYS A 91 3.47 -18.23 24.45
N GLU A 92 4.32 -18.35 23.45
CA GLU A 92 5.01 -17.24 22.80
C GLU A 92 4.20 -16.68 21.62
N SER A 93 4.50 -15.44 21.26
CA SER A 93 4.01 -14.86 20.01
C SER A 93 4.69 -15.54 18.84
N GLY A 94 3.95 -15.85 17.77
CA GLY A 94 4.50 -16.63 16.67
C GLY A 94 3.64 -16.66 15.42
N VAL A 95 4.29 -16.83 14.28
CA VAL A 95 3.66 -16.87 12.95
C VAL A 95 3.70 -18.30 12.41
N LEU A 96 2.57 -18.80 11.94
CA LEU A 96 2.44 -20.05 11.19
C LEU A 96 2.04 -19.74 9.76
N TRP A 97 2.84 -20.21 8.80
CA TRP A 97 2.54 -20.01 7.39
C TRP A 97 2.11 -21.32 6.73
N VAL A 98 0.94 -21.28 6.10
CA VAL A 98 0.34 -22.40 5.37
C VAL A 98 0.37 -22.10 3.89
N SER A 99 1.24 -22.78 3.16
CA SER A 99 1.32 -22.68 1.71
C SER A 99 0.47 -23.78 1.07
N ALA A 100 -0.24 -23.51 -0.04
CA ALA A 100 -0.87 -24.57 -0.82
C ALA A 100 -0.96 -24.25 -2.30
N ASP A 101 -1.03 -25.31 -3.10
CA ASP A 101 -1.38 -25.19 -4.51
C ASP A 101 -2.83 -24.69 -4.70
N PRO A 102 -3.13 -24.10 -5.87
CA PRO A 102 -4.49 -23.78 -6.29
C PRO A 102 -5.49 -24.92 -6.08
N GLY A 103 -6.65 -24.62 -5.49
CA GLY A 103 -7.72 -25.61 -5.38
C GLY A 103 -7.54 -26.67 -4.28
N CYS A 104 -6.51 -26.58 -3.43
CA CYS A 104 -6.28 -27.50 -2.30
C CYS A 104 -7.12 -27.19 -1.03
N GLY A 105 -8.07 -26.25 -1.09
CA GLY A 105 -9.03 -26.02 0.01
C GLY A 105 -8.55 -25.09 1.14
N LYS A 106 -7.52 -24.26 0.93
CA LYS A 106 -6.99 -23.29 1.93
C LYS A 106 -8.08 -22.49 2.66
N SER A 107 -8.97 -21.86 1.91
CA SER A 107 -10.03 -21.00 2.49
C SER A 107 -11.09 -21.81 3.26
N VAL A 108 -11.32 -23.07 2.88
CA VAL A 108 -12.20 -23.99 3.62
C VAL A 108 -11.54 -24.40 4.94
N LEU A 109 -10.23 -24.67 4.92
CA LEU A 109 -9.43 -24.92 6.12
C LEU A 109 -9.45 -23.70 7.06
N ALA A 110 -9.15 -22.50 6.54
CA ALA A 110 -9.20 -21.26 7.30
C ALA A 110 -10.57 -21.03 7.96
N ARG A 111 -11.66 -21.26 7.20
CA ARG A 111 -13.02 -21.22 7.74
C ARG A 111 -13.21 -22.24 8.87
N HIS A 112 -12.80 -23.49 8.68
CA HIS A 112 -12.93 -24.54 9.69
C HIS A 112 -12.19 -24.18 10.99
N LEU A 113 -10.98 -23.63 10.85
CA LEU A 113 -10.16 -23.21 11.98
C LEU A 113 -10.89 -22.14 12.81
N VAL A 114 -11.44 -21.11 12.17
CA VAL A 114 -12.21 -20.06 12.83
C VAL A 114 -13.51 -20.59 13.45
N ASP A 115 -14.28 -21.39 12.71
CA ASP A 115 -15.62 -21.82 13.13
C ASP A 115 -15.59 -22.88 14.25
N SER A 116 -14.55 -23.72 14.32
CA SER A 116 -14.63 -24.96 15.12
C SER A 116 -13.36 -25.41 15.83
N VAL A 117 -12.18 -24.86 15.52
CA VAL A 117 -10.91 -25.32 16.11
C VAL A 117 -10.33 -24.28 17.06
N LEU A 118 -10.17 -23.05 16.60
CA LEU A 118 -9.52 -21.98 17.36
C LEU A 118 -10.40 -21.44 18.50
N THR A 119 -11.72 -21.58 18.39
CA THR A 119 -12.72 -21.09 19.34
C THR A 119 -13.08 -22.08 20.45
N LYS A 120 -12.54 -23.32 20.42
CA LYS A 120 -12.81 -24.35 21.44
C LYS A 120 -11.74 -24.35 22.54
N GLY A 121 -12.16 -24.34 23.81
CA GLY A 121 -11.30 -24.48 24.98
C GLY A 121 -11.92 -23.86 26.25
N PRO A 122 -11.37 -24.12 27.46
CA PRO A 122 -11.88 -23.57 28.72
C PRO A 122 -11.68 -22.05 28.86
N ASN A 123 -10.69 -21.48 28.16
CA ASN A 123 -10.48 -20.03 27.99
C ASN A 123 -10.25 -19.75 26.49
N PRO A 124 -11.28 -19.39 25.71
CA PRO A 124 -11.13 -19.19 24.27
C PRO A 124 -10.28 -17.93 23.98
N PRO A 125 -9.32 -18.01 23.05
CA PRO A 125 -8.58 -16.82 22.60
C PRO A 125 -9.49 -15.87 21.82
N THR A 126 -9.10 -14.61 21.74
CA THR A 126 -9.75 -13.66 20.83
C THR A 126 -9.29 -13.95 19.40
N VAL A 127 -10.19 -14.49 18.58
CA VAL A 127 -9.89 -14.85 17.18
C VAL A 127 -10.40 -13.75 16.27
N CYS A 128 -9.48 -13.14 15.53
CA CYS A 128 -9.76 -12.14 14.50
C CYS A 128 -9.34 -12.70 13.14
N TYR A 129 -10.15 -12.48 12.11
CA TYR A 129 -9.86 -13.04 10.79
C TYR A 129 -10.16 -12.08 9.65
N PHE A 130 -9.45 -12.26 8.54
CA PHE A 130 -9.73 -11.58 7.29
C PHE A 130 -9.46 -12.52 6.11
N PHE A 131 -10.37 -12.54 5.14
CA PHE A 131 -10.26 -13.32 3.91
C PHE A 131 -9.99 -12.36 2.77
N PHE A 132 -8.77 -12.39 2.24
CA PHE A 132 -8.43 -11.66 1.02
C PHE A 132 -9.12 -12.31 -0.18
N LYS A 133 -9.50 -11.49 -1.17
CA LYS A 133 -10.13 -12.00 -2.38
C LYS A 133 -9.80 -11.17 -3.61
N ASP A 134 -9.32 -11.82 -4.66
CA ASP A 134 -9.00 -11.18 -5.93
C ASP A 134 -10.27 -10.66 -6.63
N GLY A 135 -10.18 -9.44 -7.16
CA GLY A 135 -11.27 -8.73 -7.83
C GLY A 135 -12.25 -7.99 -6.91
N ILE A 136 -12.07 -8.00 -5.59
CA ILE A 136 -12.86 -7.18 -4.66
C ILE A 136 -11.93 -6.17 -4.00
N PRO A 137 -11.90 -4.88 -4.44
CA PRO A 137 -10.92 -3.90 -3.95
C PRO A 137 -10.85 -3.79 -2.41
N GLU A 138 -12.00 -3.86 -1.75
CA GLU A 138 -12.09 -3.83 -0.28
C GLU A 138 -11.51 -5.07 0.43
N GLN A 139 -11.35 -6.20 -0.28
CA GLN A 139 -10.70 -7.42 0.19
C GLN A 139 -9.28 -7.58 -0.35
N GLN A 140 -8.75 -6.56 -1.04
CA GLN A 140 -7.37 -6.51 -1.48
C GLN A 140 -6.57 -5.51 -0.65
N ASP A 141 -7.21 -4.55 0.01
CA ASP A 141 -6.53 -3.52 0.81
C ASP A 141 -6.12 -4.02 2.21
N LEU A 142 -4.82 -3.88 2.53
CA LEU A 142 -4.26 -4.19 3.84
C LEU A 142 -4.78 -3.27 4.94
N VAL A 143 -4.99 -1.99 4.64
CA VAL A 143 -5.53 -1.03 5.62
C VAL A 143 -6.92 -1.48 6.04
N GLN A 144 -7.74 -1.90 5.09
CA GLN A 144 -9.05 -2.46 5.35
C GLN A 144 -8.99 -3.78 6.13
N ALA A 145 -8.02 -4.65 5.83
CA ALA A 145 -7.80 -5.89 6.58
C ALA A 145 -7.49 -5.61 8.06
N LEU A 146 -6.56 -4.70 8.35
CA LEU A 146 -6.18 -4.33 9.72
C LEU A 146 -7.33 -3.63 10.46
N ARG A 147 -8.10 -2.77 9.78
CA ARG A 147 -9.32 -2.16 10.35
C ARG A 147 -10.35 -3.22 10.73
N CYS A 148 -10.54 -4.26 9.90
CA CYS A 148 -11.43 -5.37 10.22
C CYS A 148 -10.95 -6.20 11.41
N ILE A 149 -9.63 -6.43 11.54
CA ILE A 149 -9.04 -7.13 12.67
C ILE A 149 -9.24 -6.33 13.96
N LEU A 150 -8.95 -5.02 13.95
CA LEU A 150 -9.14 -4.15 15.11
C LEU A 150 -10.62 -4.04 15.51
N HIS A 151 -11.53 -3.96 14.54
CA HIS A 151 -12.96 -3.98 14.80
C HIS A 151 -13.38 -5.26 15.55
N GLN A 152 -12.96 -6.43 15.05
CA GLN A 152 -13.25 -7.73 15.70
C GLN A 152 -12.63 -7.83 17.09
N LEU A 153 -11.38 -7.37 17.25
CA LEU A 153 -10.66 -7.37 18.52
C LEU A 153 -11.41 -6.53 19.56
N PHE A 154 -11.76 -5.30 19.22
CA PHE A 154 -12.42 -4.39 20.17
C PHE A 154 -13.90 -4.70 20.38
N THR A 155 -14.55 -5.41 19.46
CA THR A 155 -15.90 -5.95 19.66
C THR A 155 -15.88 -7.11 20.66
N GLN A 156 -14.92 -8.03 20.53
CA GLN A 156 -14.80 -9.21 21.41
C GLN A 156 -14.14 -8.87 22.76
N ALA A 157 -13.24 -7.89 22.79
CA ALA A 157 -12.52 -7.44 23.97
C ALA A 157 -12.57 -5.90 24.11
N PRO A 158 -13.74 -5.31 24.46
CA PRO A 158 -13.90 -3.86 24.55
C PRO A 158 -13.02 -3.19 25.61
N HIS A 159 -12.56 -3.95 26.62
CA HIS A 159 -11.66 -3.45 27.67
C HIS A 159 -10.27 -3.09 27.15
N LEU A 160 -9.86 -3.59 25.97
CA LEU A 160 -8.57 -3.27 25.36
C LEU A 160 -8.53 -1.87 24.75
N LEU A 161 -9.68 -1.23 24.52
CA LEU A 161 -9.77 0.20 24.18
C LEU A 161 -9.48 1.06 25.41
N SER A 162 -8.20 1.32 25.65
CA SER A 162 -7.72 2.25 26.67
C SER A 162 -7.96 3.71 26.26
N GLN A 163 -7.96 4.63 27.24
CA GLN A 163 -8.11 6.07 26.95
C GLN A 163 -7.02 6.62 26.03
N GLU A 164 -5.80 6.06 26.11
CA GLU A 164 -4.69 6.41 25.22
C GLU A 164 -4.97 6.01 23.76
N LEU A 165 -5.49 4.79 23.53
CA LEU A 165 -5.86 4.34 22.19
C LEU A 165 -7.02 5.17 21.63
N ILE A 166 -8.03 5.46 22.46
CA ILE A 166 -9.15 6.33 22.10
C ILE A 166 -8.67 7.73 21.69
N ARG A 167 -7.75 8.32 22.46
CA ARG A 167 -7.17 9.62 22.14
C ARG A 167 -6.44 9.57 20.79
N ARG A 168 -5.68 8.49 20.53
CA ARG A 168 -5.01 8.28 19.24
C ARG A 168 -5.98 8.13 18.08
N PHE A 169 -7.08 7.41 18.25
CA PHE A 169 -8.16 7.35 17.25
C PHE A 169 -8.71 8.74 16.94
N LYS A 170 -8.97 9.56 17.97
CA LYS A 170 -9.46 10.94 17.80
C LYS A 170 -8.46 11.90 17.16
N THR A 171 -7.18 11.82 17.51
CA THR A 171 -6.13 12.66 16.89
C THR A 171 -5.71 12.19 15.51
N GLY A 172 -5.85 10.89 15.21
CA GLY A 172 -5.41 10.27 13.96
C GLY A 172 -6.38 10.45 12.79
N GLY A 173 -7.68 10.65 13.05
CA GLY A 173 -8.69 11.03 12.05
C GLY A 173 -8.55 10.31 10.69
N GLN A 174 -8.38 11.09 9.60
CA GLN A 174 -8.22 10.57 8.23
C GLN A 174 -6.91 9.80 7.98
N ILE A 175 -5.88 10.01 8.80
CA ILE A 175 -4.57 9.34 8.67
C ILE A 175 -4.71 7.86 9.04
N LEU A 176 -5.49 7.55 10.08
CA LEU A 176 -5.79 6.16 10.48
C LEU A 176 -6.60 5.40 9.43
N LYS A 177 -7.43 6.10 8.64
CA LYS A 177 -8.19 5.49 7.54
C LYS A 177 -7.30 5.08 6.35
N LYS A 178 -6.05 5.55 6.29
CA LYS A 178 -5.13 5.35 5.15
C LYS A 178 -3.77 4.77 5.53
N SER A 179 -3.44 4.67 6.81
CA SER A 179 -2.11 4.23 7.28
C SER A 179 -2.18 2.84 7.94
N SER A 180 -1.70 1.82 7.22
CA SER A 180 -1.53 0.45 7.72
C SER A 180 -0.59 0.38 8.92
N GLY A 181 0.51 1.15 8.92
CA GLY A 181 1.50 1.12 10.01
C GLY A 181 0.99 1.65 11.35
N GLU A 182 0.11 2.65 11.35
CA GLU A 182 -0.48 3.15 12.61
C GLU A 182 -1.53 2.16 13.15
N LEU A 183 -2.32 1.53 12.26
CA LEU A 183 -3.24 0.46 12.65
C LEU A 183 -2.50 -0.76 13.20
N TRP A 184 -1.35 -1.11 12.61
CA TRP A 184 -0.46 -2.13 13.14
C TRP A 184 0.05 -1.80 14.55
N ASN A 185 0.51 -0.56 14.77
CA ASN A 185 0.95 -0.09 16.08
C ASN A 185 -0.18 -0.16 17.13
N ILE A 186 -1.40 0.19 16.75
CA ILE A 186 -2.58 0.04 17.62
C ILE A 186 -2.81 -1.43 18.00
N LEU A 187 -2.72 -2.35 17.03
CA LEU A 187 -2.85 -3.79 17.28
C LEU A 187 -1.78 -4.29 18.26
N MET A 188 -0.52 -3.89 18.04
CA MET A 188 0.60 -4.27 18.90
C MET A 188 0.41 -3.77 20.34
N ARG A 189 0.08 -2.49 20.52
CA ARG A 189 -0.20 -1.91 21.85
C ARG A 189 -1.39 -2.55 22.55
N ALA A 190 -2.45 -2.89 21.79
CA ALA A 190 -3.59 -3.61 22.35
C ALA A 190 -3.18 -5.01 22.85
N SER A 191 -2.25 -5.67 22.16
CA SER A 191 -1.74 -7.01 22.51
C SER A 191 -0.76 -7.03 23.69
N GLU A 192 -0.10 -5.90 24.00
CA GLU A 192 0.81 -5.76 25.13
C GLU A 192 0.08 -5.62 26.48
N ASN A 193 -1.23 -5.37 26.46
CA ASN A 193 -2.03 -5.26 27.67
C ASN A 193 -2.14 -6.63 28.37
N ALA A 194 -1.81 -6.69 29.67
CA ALA A 194 -1.87 -7.93 30.46
C ALA A 194 -3.26 -8.59 30.49
N SER A 195 -4.32 -7.81 30.22
CA SER A 195 -5.71 -8.29 30.13
C SER A 195 -6.15 -8.75 28.72
N ALA A 196 -5.25 -8.71 27.72
CA ALA A 196 -5.53 -9.10 26.34
C ALA A 196 -5.70 -10.61 26.14
N GLY A 197 -5.10 -11.44 27.00
CA GLY A 197 -5.12 -12.89 26.81
C GLY A 197 -4.37 -13.32 25.54
N GLU A 198 -4.75 -14.45 24.98
CA GLU A 198 -4.22 -14.93 23.68
C GLU A 198 -5.05 -14.33 22.54
N ILE A 199 -4.38 -13.64 21.61
CA ILE A 199 -5.00 -13.08 20.40
C ILE A 199 -4.48 -13.85 19.19
N ILE A 200 -5.39 -14.32 18.33
CA ILE A 200 -5.06 -15.03 17.09
C ILE A 200 -5.61 -14.27 15.91
N CYS A 201 -4.72 -13.85 15.02
CA CYS A 201 -5.05 -13.18 13.77
C CYS A 201 -4.86 -14.13 12.59
N LEU A 202 -5.93 -14.42 11.86
CA LEU A 202 -5.91 -15.26 10.66
C LEU A 202 -6.07 -14.41 9.40
N PHE A 203 -5.12 -14.51 8.48
CA PHE A 203 -5.19 -13.90 7.16
C PHE A 203 -5.20 -15.00 6.09
N ASP A 204 -6.35 -15.18 5.44
CA ASP A 204 -6.50 -16.14 4.34
C ASP A 204 -6.21 -15.48 2.99
N ALA A 205 -5.47 -16.17 2.13
CA ALA A 205 -5.12 -15.79 0.76
C ALA A 205 -4.34 -14.47 0.66
N ILE A 206 -3.29 -14.28 1.47
CA ILE A 206 -2.49 -13.03 1.47
C ILE A 206 -1.90 -12.69 0.10
N ASP A 207 -1.72 -13.67 -0.78
CA ASP A 207 -1.30 -13.46 -2.16
C ASP A 207 -2.31 -12.69 -3.03
N GLU A 208 -3.55 -12.56 -2.56
CA GLU A 208 -4.62 -11.78 -3.20
C GLU A 208 -4.71 -10.34 -2.65
N CYS A 209 -3.81 -9.95 -1.74
CA CYS A 209 -3.67 -8.57 -1.24
C CYS A 209 -2.98 -7.65 -2.27
N GLU A 210 -3.32 -6.35 -2.27
CA GLU A 210 -2.63 -5.32 -3.04
C GLU A 210 -1.15 -5.25 -2.62
N ASN A 211 -0.26 -5.04 -3.60
CA ASN A 211 1.20 -5.19 -3.42
C ASN A 211 1.61 -6.54 -2.80
N ARG A 212 0.76 -7.56 -2.97
CA ARG A 212 0.88 -8.93 -2.47
C ARG A 212 1.04 -9.03 -0.94
N GLY A 213 0.65 -8.00 -0.18
CA GLY A 213 0.81 -8.01 1.27
C GLY A 213 2.26 -7.84 1.76
N SER A 214 3.17 -7.38 0.89
CA SER A 214 4.59 -7.16 1.21
C SER A 214 4.82 -6.33 2.48
N GLN A 215 3.98 -5.32 2.74
CA GLN A 215 4.07 -4.53 3.96
C GLN A 215 3.70 -5.32 5.22
N LEU A 216 2.58 -6.04 5.21
CA LEU A 216 2.16 -6.89 6.33
C LEU A 216 3.23 -7.91 6.68
N ILE A 217 3.86 -8.49 5.66
CA ILE A 217 4.91 -9.49 5.85
C ILE A 217 6.18 -8.87 6.39
N LYS A 218 6.55 -7.66 5.95
CA LYS A 218 7.66 -6.93 6.57
C LYS A 218 7.40 -6.70 8.06
N GLU A 219 6.20 -6.26 8.43
CA GLU A 219 5.79 -6.03 9.82
C GLU A 219 5.78 -7.34 10.65
N LEU A 220 5.31 -8.46 10.06
CA LEU A 220 5.36 -9.79 10.67
C LEU A 220 6.78 -10.33 10.82
N CYS A 221 7.65 -10.11 9.83
CA CYS A 221 9.06 -10.49 9.88
C CYS A 221 9.83 -9.69 10.93
N GLU A 222 9.51 -8.41 11.11
CA GLU A 222 10.03 -7.60 12.21
C GLU A 222 9.57 -8.17 13.56
N LEU A 223 8.30 -8.56 13.69
CA LEU A 223 7.76 -9.21 14.90
C LEU A 223 8.47 -10.55 15.23
N CYS A 224 8.75 -11.38 14.23
CA CYS A 224 9.48 -12.63 14.38
C CYS A 224 10.97 -12.43 14.75
N ARG A 225 11.57 -11.28 14.39
CA ARG A 225 12.97 -10.97 14.73
C ARG A 225 13.14 -10.28 16.08
N HIS A 226 12.10 -9.57 16.54
CA HIS A 226 12.11 -8.79 17.77
C HIS A 226 11.45 -9.48 18.97
N THR A 227 11.01 -10.73 18.83
CA THR A 227 10.54 -11.60 19.93
C THR A 227 11.74 -11.96 20.83
N THR A 228 12.18 -10.97 21.59
CA THR A 228 13.04 -11.15 22.75
C THR A 228 12.18 -11.75 23.86
N ALA A 229 12.76 -12.64 24.66
CA ALA A 229 12.10 -13.42 25.72
C ALA A 229 11.45 -12.60 26.87
N ALA A 230 11.23 -11.29 26.69
CA ALA A 230 10.75 -10.34 27.68
C ALA A 230 9.39 -9.68 27.33
N SER A 231 8.78 -9.94 26.15
CA SER A 231 7.43 -9.44 25.86
C SER A 231 6.34 -10.36 26.41
N ASN A 232 5.47 -9.84 27.28
CA ASN A 232 4.34 -10.58 27.87
C ASN A 232 3.15 -10.78 26.91
N SER A 233 3.27 -10.41 25.64
CA SER A 233 2.19 -10.50 24.65
C SER A 233 2.05 -11.92 24.07
N ARG A 234 0.81 -12.41 23.97
CA ARG A 234 0.46 -13.72 23.38
C ARG A 234 -0.26 -13.53 22.05
N LEU A 235 0.44 -12.96 21.07
CA LEU A 235 -0.10 -12.64 19.75
C LEU A 235 0.37 -13.66 18.71
N LYS A 236 -0.57 -14.36 18.07
CA LYS A 236 -0.27 -15.38 17.06
C LYS A 236 -0.89 -15.05 15.72
N PHE A 237 -0.17 -15.35 14.65
CA PHE A 237 -0.63 -15.15 13.28
C PHE A 237 -0.66 -16.46 12.50
N LEU A 238 -1.73 -16.68 11.74
CA LEU A 238 -1.83 -17.74 10.75
C LEU A 238 -2.06 -17.13 9.38
N LEU A 239 -1.16 -17.41 8.44
CA LEU A 239 -1.22 -16.91 7.07
C LEU A 239 -1.45 -18.05 6.10
N THR A 240 -2.30 -17.86 5.08
CA THR A 240 -2.39 -18.79 3.94
C THR A 240 -1.98 -18.11 2.64
N SER A 241 -1.22 -18.82 1.78
CA SER A 241 -0.80 -18.29 0.46
C SER A 241 -0.48 -19.39 -0.57
N ARG A 242 -0.23 -19.01 -1.82
CA ARG A 242 0.42 -19.87 -2.84
C ARG A 242 1.95 -20.00 -2.62
N PRO A 243 2.58 -21.11 -3.06
CA PRO A 243 4.01 -21.36 -2.86
C PRO A 243 4.95 -20.42 -3.63
N PHE A 244 4.65 -20.12 -4.90
CA PHE A 244 5.50 -19.24 -5.73
C PHE A 244 5.60 -17.81 -5.20
N GLU A 245 4.54 -17.34 -4.52
CA GLU A 245 4.51 -15.99 -3.98
C GLU A 245 5.34 -15.83 -2.72
N ALA A 246 5.59 -16.90 -1.98
CA ALA A 246 6.47 -16.87 -0.80
C ALA A 246 7.85 -16.26 -1.06
N ILE A 247 8.40 -16.56 -2.24
CA ILE A 247 9.69 -16.04 -2.70
C ILE A 247 9.60 -14.52 -2.85
N ASN A 248 8.54 -14.05 -3.49
CA ASN A 248 8.30 -12.62 -3.72
C ASN A 248 7.99 -11.86 -2.43
N LEU A 249 7.50 -12.57 -1.42
CA LEU A 249 7.12 -12.04 -0.12
C LEU A 249 8.26 -12.03 0.90
N GLY A 250 9.41 -12.65 0.60
CA GLY A 250 10.55 -12.73 1.52
C GLY A 250 10.27 -13.63 2.74
N LEU A 251 9.41 -14.64 2.57
CA LEU A 251 9.10 -15.66 3.59
C LEU A 251 9.96 -16.94 3.42
N GLN A 252 11.05 -16.86 2.64
CA GLN A 252 11.96 -17.99 2.48
C GLN A 252 12.67 -18.30 3.81
N PRO A 253 13.05 -19.57 4.06
CA PRO A 253 13.89 -19.93 5.21
C PRO A 253 15.21 -19.17 5.28
N ARG A 254 15.68 -18.62 4.14
CA ARG A 254 16.86 -17.74 4.06
C ARG A 254 16.61 -16.36 4.69
N ASP A 255 15.40 -15.82 4.54
CA ASP A 255 15.03 -14.50 5.01
C ASP A 255 14.57 -14.54 6.47
N VAL A 256 13.82 -15.57 6.86
CA VAL A 256 13.36 -15.81 8.24
C VAL A 256 13.75 -17.22 8.67
N PRO A 257 14.93 -17.42 9.27
CA PRO A 257 15.34 -18.73 9.76
C PRO A 257 14.36 -19.21 10.85
N ASN A 258 13.87 -20.44 10.72
CA ASN A 258 12.94 -21.13 11.64
C ASN A 258 11.44 -20.74 11.59
N LEU A 259 10.94 -20.11 10.52
CA LEU A 259 9.49 -19.96 10.33
C LEU A 259 8.83 -21.35 10.14
N PRO A 260 7.82 -21.73 10.95
CA PRO A 260 7.09 -22.99 10.74
C PRO A 260 6.21 -22.87 9.48
N ILE A 261 6.50 -23.71 8.49
CA ILE A 261 5.80 -23.74 7.21
C ILE A 261 5.13 -25.10 7.05
N ILE A 262 3.83 -25.09 6.75
CA ILE A 262 3.09 -26.28 6.34
C ILE A 262 2.72 -26.10 4.87
N HIS A 263 3.20 -26.98 3.99
CA HIS A 263 2.94 -26.88 2.56
C HIS A 263 1.98 -27.98 2.10
N LEU A 264 0.73 -27.59 1.86
CA LEU A 264 -0.34 -28.40 1.31
C LEU A 264 -0.11 -28.63 -0.21
N SER A 265 0.81 -29.54 -0.57
CA SER A 265 1.06 -29.92 -1.96
C SER A 265 0.19 -31.09 -2.41
N GLY A 266 -0.26 -31.07 -3.67
CA GLY A 266 -0.98 -32.19 -4.29
C GLY A 266 -0.09 -33.27 -4.89
N GLU A 267 1.24 -33.08 -4.89
CA GLU A 267 2.15 -33.82 -5.78
C GLU A 267 3.23 -34.63 -5.05
N THR A 268 3.64 -34.27 -3.82
CA THR A 268 4.71 -35.01 -3.09
C THR A 268 4.55 -35.02 -1.57
N GLY A 269 4.77 -36.19 -0.92
CA GLY A 269 4.98 -36.34 0.53
C GLY A 269 3.93 -37.17 1.29
N PRO A 270 4.18 -37.51 2.58
CA PRO A 270 3.24 -38.24 3.45
C PRO A 270 1.93 -37.49 3.72
N GLU A 271 1.94 -36.17 3.54
CA GLU A 271 0.77 -35.30 3.64
C GLU A 271 -0.23 -35.53 2.48
N MET A 272 0.25 -35.95 1.30
CA MET A 272 -0.59 -36.26 0.13
C MET A 272 -1.53 -37.44 0.41
N GLU A 273 -1.06 -38.49 1.08
CA GLU A 273 -1.88 -39.65 1.43
C GLU A 273 -3.02 -39.26 2.36
N ALA A 274 -2.74 -38.42 3.36
CA ALA A 274 -3.74 -37.90 4.28
C ALA A 274 -4.76 -36.99 3.58
N ILE A 275 -4.31 -36.09 2.70
CA ILE A 275 -5.19 -35.21 1.92
C ILE A 275 -6.06 -36.04 0.95
N SER A 276 -5.49 -37.03 0.28
CA SER A 276 -6.20 -37.92 -0.66
C SER A 276 -7.29 -38.73 0.07
N GLN A 277 -7.01 -39.24 1.27
CA GLN A 277 -8.01 -39.92 2.10
C GLN A 277 -9.16 -38.99 2.51
N GLU A 278 -8.88 -37.72 2.82
CA GLU A 278 -9.94 -36.74 3.11
C GLU A 278 -10.76 -36.37 1.86
N ILE A 279 -10.12 -36.31 0.70
CA ILE A 279 -10.81 -36.15 -0.59
C ILE A 279 -11.74 -37.35 -0.84
N ASP A 280 -11.32 -38.57 -0.51
CA ASP A 280 -12.16 -39.76 -0.62
C ASP A 280 -13.41 -39.67 0.28
N LEU A 281 -13.25 -39.17 1.51
CA LEU A 281 -14.38 -38.92 2.42
C LEU A 281 -15.35 -37.89 1.83
N PHE A 282 -14.80 -36.81 1.25
CA PHE A 282 -15.61 -35.79 0.57
C PHE A 282 -16.39 -36.37 -0.62
N ILE A 283 -15.73 -37.18 -1.47
CA ILE A 283 -16.38 -37.84 -2.61
C ILE A 283 -17.51 -38.74 -2.11
N LYS A 284 -17.25 -39.62 -1.13
CA LYS A 284 -18.27 -40.53 -0.57
C LYS A 284 -19.50 -39.77 -0.08
N ALA A 285 -19.30 -38.75 0.75
CA ALA A 285 -20.40 -37.94 1.29
C ALA A 285 -21.20 -37.22 0.20
N ARG A 286 -20.51 -36.71 -0.83
CA ARG A 286 -21.17 -35.97 -1.91
C ARG A 286 -21.89 -36.90 -2.90
N VAL A 287 -21.32 -38.07 -3.22
CA VAL A 287 -21.99 -39.11 -4.03
C VAL A 287 -23.23 -39.63 -3.31
N GLU A 288 -23.17 -39.83 -1.99
CA GLU A 288 -24.35 -40.22 -1.21
C GLU A 288 -25.45 -39.14 -1.28
N ASN A 289 -25.08 -37.87 -1.17
CA ASN A 289 -26.01 -36.75 -1.33
C ASN A 289 -26.61 -36.68 -2.74
N ILE A 290 -25.81 -36.89 -3.80
CA ILE A 290 -26.30 -36.96 -5.19
C ILE A 290 -27.21 -38.17 -5.36
N GLY A 291 -26.86 -39.32 -4.77
CA GLY A 291 -27.68 -40.51 -4.77
C GLY A 291 -29.06 -40.28 -4.16
N LYS A 292 -29.12 -39.57 -3.02
CA LYS A 292 -30.37 -39.17 -2.38
C LYS A 292 -31.16 -38.14 -3.19
N SER A 293 -30.49 -37.11 -3.74
CA SER A 293 -31.16 -36.04 -4.48
C SER A 293 -31.67 -36.50 -5.85
N ARG A 294 -30.97 -37.43 -6.50
CA ARG A 294 -31.28 -37.94 -7.85
C ARG A 294 -31.89 -39.34 -7.87
N ARG A 295 -32.09 -39.97 -6.70
CA ARG A 295 -32.65 -41.32 -6.54
C ARG A 295 -31.86 -42.39 -7.31
N LEU A 296 -30.53 -42.31 -7.28
CA LEU A 296 -29.65 -43.31 -7.90
C LEU A 296 -29.76 -44.65 -7.18
N THR A 297 -29.73 -45.75 -7.91
CA THR A 297 -29.66 -47.10 -7.36
C THR A 297 -28.32 -47.34 -6.64
N ALA A 298 -28.28 -48.35 -5.77
CA ALA A 298 -27.05 -48.69 -5.03
C ALA A 298 -25.90 -49.11 -5.97
N ASP A 299 -26.23 -49.77 -7.08
CA ASP A 299 -25.25 -50.19 -8.09
C ASP A 299 -24.67 -48.99 -8.85
N GLU A 300 -25.52 -48.04 -9.24
CA GLU A 300 -25.10 -46.80 -9.91
C GLU A 300 -24.24 -45.91 -9.01
N GLN A 301 -24.57 -45.82 -7.71
CA GLN A 301 -23.74 -45.10 -6.74
C GLN A 301 -22.37 -45.77 -6.58
N SER A 302 -22.34 -47.10 -6.58
CA SER A 302 -21.10 -47.88 -6.45
C SER A 302 -20.20 -47.71 -7.68
N GLN A 303 -20.77 -47.75 -8.89
CA GLN A 303 -20.02 -47.51 -10.13
C GLN A 303 -19.44 -46.09 -10.19
N LEU A 304 -20.23 -45.08 -9.83
CA LEU A 304 -19.76 -43.69 -9.79
C LEU A 304 -18.63 -43.52 -8.77
N LEU A 305 -18.78 -44.13 -7.59
CA LEU A 305 -17.77 -44.07 -6.53
C LEU A 305 -16.47 -44.76 -6.96
N GLU A 306 -16.53 -45.96 -7.51
CA GLU A 306 -15.36 -46.70 -7.99
C GLU A 306 -14.57 -45.90 -9.02
N ARG A 307 -15.29 -45.30 -9.99
CA ARG A 307 -14.64 -44.53 -11.05
C ARG A 307 -14.02 -43.22 -10.53
N LEU A 308 -14.69 -42.49 -9.63
CA LEU A 308 -14.16 -41.25 -9.03
C LEU A 308 -12.98 -41.50 -8.07
N LEU A 309 -12.96 -42.66 -7.40
CA LEU A 309 -11.86 -43.08 -6.53
C LEU A 309 -10.65 -43.58 -7.33
N GLY A 310 -10.87 -44.11 -8.55
CA GLY A 310 -9.82 -44.61 -9.43
C GLY A 310 -8.98 -43.54 -10.15
N VAL A 311 -9.35 -42.25 -10.10
CA VAL A 311 -8.58 -41.16 -10.71
C VAL A 311 -7.40 -40.78 -9.82
N GLY A 312 -6.17 -40.73 -10.36
CA GLY A 312 -4.98 -40.29 -9.62
C GLY A 312 -4.90 -38.76 -9.47
N ASN A 313 -4.09 -38.27 -8.51
CA ASN A 313 -3.75 -36.84 -8.32
C ASN A 313 -4.97 -35.88 -8.28
N ARG A 314 -6.01 -36.26 -7.51
CA ARG A 314 -7.25 -35.49 -7.39
C ARG A 314 -7.07 -34.28 -6.48
N THR A 315 -7.55 -33.10 -6.91
CA THR A 315 -7.66 -31.90 -6.09
C THR A 315 -9.11 -31.66 -5.65
N TYR A 316 -9.34 -30.94 -4.54
CA TYR A 316 -10.70 -30.58 -4.12
C TYR A 316 -11.46 -29.80 -5.19
N LEU A 317 -10.77 -28.94 -5.95
CA LEU A 317 -11.33 -28.22 -7.08
C LEU A 317 -11.79 -29.17 -8.21
N TRP A 318 -10.96 -30.16 -8.59
CA TRP A 318 -11.36 -31.15 -9.59
C TRP A 318 -12.60 -31.92 -9.14
N VAL A 319 -12.64 -32.39 -7.89
CA VAL A 319 -13.78 -33.15 -7.36
C VAL A 319 -15.04 -32.31 -7.37
N TYR A 320 -14.95 -31.05 -6.93
CA TYR A 320 -16.08 -30.12 -6.92
C TYR A 320 -16.65 -29.90 -8.34
N LEU A 321 -15.78 -29.61 -9.31
CA LEU A 321 -16.17 -29.40 -10.72
C LEU A 321 -16.78 -30.65 -11.33
N THR A 322 -16.15 -31.80 -11.10
CA THR A 322 -16.55 -33.08 -11.67
C THR A 322 -17.88 -33.56 -11.11
N LEU A 323 -18.08 -33.46 -9.79
CA LEU A 323 -19.34 -33.88 -9.15
C LEU A 323 -20.51 -32.98 -9.54
N ASP A 324 -20.31 -31.67 -9.71
CA ASP A 324 -21.35 -30.78 -10.23
C ASP A 324 -21.69 -31.11 -11.69
N LEU A 325 -20.67 -31.37 -12.51
CA LEU A 325 -20.86 -31.81 -13.90
C LEU A 325 -21.65 -33.12 -13.97
N VAL A 326 -21.34 -34.09 -13.11
CA VAL A 326 -22.08 -35.35 -12.99
C VAL A 326 -23.53 -35.09 -12.59
N GLU A 327 -23.76 -34.29 -11.54
CA GLU A 327 -25.10 -33.96 -11.07
C GLU A 327 -25.96 -33.25 -12.15
N LYS A 328 -25.35 -32.39 -12.97
CA LYS A 328 -26.00 -31.73 -14.12
C LYS A 328 -26.17 -32.62 -15.34
N THR A 329 -25.31 -33.61 -15.56
CA THR A 329 -25.43 -34.53 -16.70
C THR A 329 -26.50 -35.58 -16.44
N ILE A 330 -26.66 -36.02 -15.18
CA ILE A 330 -27.74 -36.92 -14.74
C ILE A 330 -29.12 -36.26 -14.92
N LEU A 331 -29.22 -34.93 -14.81
CA LEU A 331 -30.43 -34.15 -15.13
C LEU A 331 -30.88 -34.25 -16.60
N LEU A 332 -29.99 -34.67 -17.51
CA LEU A 332 -30.26 -34.76 -18.94
C LEU A 332 -30.64 -36.20 -19.38
N ASP A 333 -31.07 -37.05 -18.44
CA ASP A 333 -31.49 -38.45 -18.65
C ASP A 333 -30.45 -39.35 -19.35
N LYS A 334 -29.14 -39.07 -19.17
CA LYS A 334 -28.06 -39.91 -19.69
C LYS A 334 -27.76 -41.07 -18.72
N SER A 335 -27.49 -42.26 -19.27
CA SER A 335 -27.08 -43.43 -18.49
C SER A 335 -25.81 -43.13 -17.69
N ILE A 336 -25.73 -43.62 -16.45
CA ILE A 336 -24.58 -43.38 -15.57
C ILE A 336 -23.31 -43.98 -16.13
N SER A 337 -23.41 -45.07 -16.90
CA SER A 337 -22.29 -45.63 -17.67
C SER A 337 -21.68 -44.61 -18.63
N ASP A 338 -22.52 -43.85 -19.37
CA ASP A 338 -22.04 -42.81 -20.30
C ASP A 338 -21.42 -41.62 -19.55
N VAL A 339 -21.85 -41.37 -18.32
CA VAL A 339 -21.32 -40.31 -17.46
C VAL A 339 -19.95 -40.71 -16.90
N THR A 340 -19.81 -41.95 -16.40
CA THR A 340 -18.56 -42.51 -15.83
C THR A 340 -17.47 -42.70 -16.87
N ASP A 341 -17.82 -43.08 -18.11
CA ASP A 341 -16.87 -43.31 -19.20
C ASP A 341 -16.22 -42.01 -19.69
N ARG A 342 -16.88 -40.87 -19.49
CA ARG A 342 -16.43 -39.56 -19.97
C ARG A 342 -15.86 -38.66 -18.87
N LEU A 343 -15.69 -39.15 -17.64
CA LEU A 343 -15.23 -38.33 -16.51
C LEU A 343 -13.87 -37.68 -16.83
N PRO A 344 -13.73 -36.36 -16.58
CA PRO A 344 -12.48 -35.66 -16.84
C PRO A 344 -11.38 -36.14 -15.89
N GLU A 345 -10.17 -36.42 -16.39
CA GLU A 345 -9.06 -36.88 -15.54
C GLU A 345 -8.28 -35.73 -14.88
N THR A 346 -8.44 -34.50 -15.38
CA THR A 346 -7.73 -33.30 -14.87
C THR A 346 -8.67 -32.11 -14.70
N VAL A 347 -8.26 -31.11 -13.92
CA VAL A 347 -9.01 -29.84 -13.76
C VAL A 347 -9.24 -29.16 -15.12
N GLU A 348 -8.23 -29.18 -16.00
CA GLU A 348 -8.33 -28.61 -17.34
C GLU A 348 -9.38 -29.32 -18.21
N SER A 349 -9.42 -30.66 -18.16
CA SER A 349 -10.44 -31.44 -18.86
C SER A 349 -11.84 -31.18 -18.30
N ALA A 350 -11.96 -30.97 -16.98
CA ALA A 350 -13.23 -30.61 -16.35
C ALA A 350 -13.70 -29.22 -16.83
N TYR A 351 -12.79 -28.25 -16.94
CA TYR A 351 -13.07 -26.93 -17.50
C TYR A 351 -13.54 -26.98 -18.95
N ASP A 352 -12.80 -27.67 -19.81
CA ASP A 352 -13.15 -27.81 -21.23
C ASP A 352 -14.53 -28.46 -21.40
N ARG A 353 -14.86 -29.43 -20.56
CA ARG A 353 -16.17 -30.12 -20.58
C ARG A 353 -17.31 -29.23 -20.08
N ILE A 354 -17.09 -28.42 -19.04
CA ILE A 354 -18.08 -27.46 -18.55
C ILE A 354 -18.44 -26.45 -19.64
N LEU A 355 -17.43 -25.87 -20.29
CA LEU A 355 -17.63 -24.85 -21.32
C LEU A 355 -18.13 -25.45 -22.64
N SER A 356 -17.74 -26.68 -22.98
CA SER A 356 -18.24 -27.38 -24.18
C SER A 356 -19.71 -27.82 -24.05
N ASN A 357 -20.21 -27.99 -22.83
CA ASN A 357 -21.62 -28.26 -22.56
C ASN A 357 -22.48 -26.98 -22.49
N SER A 358 -21.91 -25.81 -22.78
CA SER A 358 -22.63 -24.54 -22.78
C SER A 358 -23.77 -24.51 -23.81
N SER A 359 -24.92 -23.95 -23.42
CA SER A 359 -26.06 -23.72 -24.32
C SER A 359 -25.80 -22.62 -25.35
N ASP A 360 -24.96 -21.64 -25.02
CA ASP A 360 -24.57 -20.54 -25.91
C ASP A 360 -23.06 -20.28 -25.83
N ARG A 361 -22.34 -20.95 -26.74
CA ARG A 361 -20.88 -20.85 -26.86
C ARG A 361 -20.40 -19.44 -27.17
N VAL A 362 -21.15 -18.69 -27.97
CA VAL A 362 -20.74 -17.34 -28.41
C VAL A 362 -20.89 -16.36 -27.27
N MET A 363 -22.00 -16.44 -26.51
CA MET A 363 -22.19 -15.64 -25.31
C MET A 363 -21.13 -16.00 -24.24
N ALA A 364 -20.88 -17.29 -24.01
CA ALA A 364 -19.87 -17.72 -23.04
C ALA A 364 -18.49 -17.16 -23.38
N LEU A 365 -18.08 -17.23 -24.65
CA LEU A 365 -16.80 -16.68 -25.10
C LEU A 365 -16.72 -15.16 -24.85
N LYS A 366 -17.76 -14.40 -25.21
CA LYS A 366 -17.81 -12.94 -25.01
C LYS A 366 -17.74 -12.56 -23.54
N VAL A 367 -18.51 -13.23 -22.68
CA VAL A 367 -18.51 -12.97 -21.23
C VAL A 367 -17.12 -13.26 -20.67
N LEU A 368 -16.50 -14.38 -21.03
CA LEU A 368 -15.18 -14.75 -20.54
C LEU A 368 -14.09 -13.79 -21.06
N GLN A 369 -14.16 -13.32 -22.32
CA GLN A 369 -13.28 -12.29 -22.85
C GLN A 369 -13.38 -10.98 -22.03
N ILE A 370 -14.61 -10.54 -21.74
CA ILE A 370 -14.84 -9.35 -20.91
C ILE A 370 -14.28 -9.55 -19.50
N VAL A 371 -14.63 -10.65 -18.83
CA VAL A 371 -14.24 -10.90 -17.42
C VAL A 371 -12.73 -11.06 -17.28
N THR A 372 -12.04 -11.65 -18.26
CA THR A 372 -10.59 -11.89 -18.21
C THR A 372 -9.74 -10.63 -18.45
N ALA A 373 -10.25 -9.68 -19.24
CA ALA A 373 -9.55 -8.42 -19.55
C ALA A 373 -10.02 -7.23 -18.70
N ALA A 374 -11.15 -7.33 -18.01
CA ALA A 374 -11.68 -6.24 -17.20
C ALA A 374 -10.73 -5.86 -16.06
N VAL A 375 -10.59 -4.54 -15.83
CA VAL A 375 -9.70 -3.99 -14.79
C VAL A 375 -10.24 -4.30 -13.38
N ARG A 376 -11.57 -4.37 -13.26
CA ARG A 376 -12.29 -4.85 -12.07
C ARG A 376 -13.46 -5.73 -12.52
N PRO A 377 -14.00 -6.62 -11.66
CA PRO A 377 -15.25 -7.32 -11.94
C PRO A 377 -16.38 -6.36 -12.31
N LEU A 378 -17.04 -6.65 -13.42
CA LEU A 378 -18.22 -5.93 -13.87
C LEU A 378 -19.43 -6.39 -13.07
N THR A 379 -20.34 -5.46 -12.78
CA THR A 379 -21.67 -5.84 -12.29
C THR A 379 -22.49 -6.53 -13.39
N VAL A 380 -23.54 -7.26 -13.02
CA VAL A 380 -24.47 -7.88 -13.97
C VAL A 380 -25.12 -6.81 -14.86
N LYS A 381 -25.43 -5.63 -14.30
CA LYS A 381 -25.92 -4.46 -15.07
C LYS A 381 -24.88 -3.88 -16.03
N GLU A 382 -23.63 -3.80 -15.63
CA GLU A 382 -22.55 -3.38 -16.52
C GLU A 382 -22.31 -4.39 -17.64
N MET A 383 -22.37 -5.68 -17.33
CA MET A 383 -22.26 -6.76 -18.30
C MET A 383 -23.42 -6.74 -19.30
N SER A 384 -24.66 -6.46 -18.85
CA SER A 384 -25.80 -6.36 -19.77
C SER A 384 -25.62 -5.23 -20.78
N VAL A 385 -25.10 -4.08 -20.35
CA VAL A 385 -24.78 -2.96 -21.25
C VAL A 385 -23.65 -3.34 -22.20
N ALA A 386 -22.58 -3.96 -21.70
CA ALA A 386 -21.46 -4.39 -22.52
C ALA A 386 -21.87 -5.38 -23.62
N LEU A 387 -22.69 -6.38 -23.28
CA LEU A 387 -23.21 -7.37 -24.23
C LEU A 387 -24.19 -6.76 -25.24
N ALA A 388 -25.01 -5.79 -24.81
CA ALA A 388 -25.94 -5.08 -25.70
C ALA A 388 -25.19 -4.27 -26.77
N LEU A 389 -24.15 -3.52 -26.38
CA LEU A 389 -23.35 -2.69 -27.29
C LEU A 389 -22.64 -3.52 -28.38
N GLN A 390 -22.31 -4.77 -28.08
CA GLN A 390 -21.70 -5.68 -29.05
C GLN A 390 -22.66 -6.18 -30.14
N ARG A 391 -23.97 -5.96 -30.01
CA ARG A 391 -24.97 -6.38 -31.01
C ARG A 391 -25.07 -5.41 -32.20
N GLY A 392 -24.41 -4.24 -32.12
CA GLY A 392 -24.23 -3.32 -33.25
C GLY A 392 -24.58 -1.86 -32.93
N PRO A 393 -24.11 -0.90 -33.74
CA PRO A 393 -24.40 0.52 -33.57
C PRO A 393 -25.82 0.82 -34.07
N GLY A 394 -26.76 1.13 -33.18
CA GLY A 394 -28.09 1.64 -33.56
C GLY A 394 -29.30 0.91 -32.98
N SER A 395 -29.13 -0.11 -32.15
CA SER A 395 -30.22 -0.52 -31.27
C SER A 395 -30.31 0.49 -30.13
N GLU A 396 -31.50 1.05 -29.87
CA GLU A 396 -31.79 1.57 -28.53
C GLU A 396 -31.31 0.51 -27.54
N LEU A 397 -30.58 0.92 -26.50
CA LEU A 397 -30.04 0.01 -25.49
C LEU A 397 -31.24 -0.67 -24.79
N ASP A 398 -31.76 -1.74 -25.38
CA ASP A 398 -32.75 -2.62 -24.79
C ASP A 398 -32.00 -3.47 -23.77
N ILE A 399 -31.77 -2.86 -22.60
CA ILE A 399 -31.06 -3.48 -21.50
C ILE A 399 -32.01 -4.53 -20.93
N ALA A 400 -31.69 -5.80 -21.21
CA ALA A 400 -32.41 -6.91 -20.62
C ALA A 400 -32.35 -6.82 -19.08
N PRO A 401 -33.42 -7.23 -18.38
CA PRO A 401 -33.47 -7.19 -16.92
C PRO A 401 -32.29 -7.91 -16.28
N GLU A 402 -31.77 -7.38 -15.17
CA GLU A 402 -30.59 -7.91 -14.45
C GLU A 402 -30.73 -9.41 -14.13
N GLU A 403 -31.92 -9.84 -13.68
CA GLU A 403 -32.21 -11.23 -13.36
C GLU A 403 -32.08 -12.16 -14.57
N ARG A 404 -32.50 -11.70 -15.76
CA ARG A 404 -32.41 -12.48 -17.00
C ARG A 404 -30.96 -12.63 -17.43
N VAL A 405 -30.22 -11.52 -17.47
CA VAL A 405 -28.80 -11.55 -17.88
C VAL A 405 -27.95 -12.33 -16.89
N GLY A 406 -28.19 -12.20 -15.59
CA GLY A 406 -27.52 -13.00 -14.58
C GLY A 406 -27.79 -14.50 -14.75
N LYS A 407 -29.00 -14.88 -15.16
CA LYS A 407 -29.35 -16.26 -15.49
C LYS A 407 -28.67 -16.72 -16.77
N ASP A 408 -28.75 -15.94 -17.85
CA ASP A 408 -28.15 -16.25 -19.15
C ASP A 408 -26.62 -16.43 -19.03
N VAL A 409 -25.95 -15.57 -18.27
CA VAL A 409 -24.50 -15.68 -17.98
C VAL A 409 -24.18 -16.97 -17.23
N ARG A 410 -24.97 -17.34 -16.22
CA ARG A 410 -24.78 -18.59 -15.46
C ARG A 410 -25.09 -19.83 -16.29
N GLU A 411 -26.10 -19.77 -17.16
CA GLU A 411 -26.44 -20.85 -18.10
C GLU A 411 -25.36 -21.03 -19.16
N ALA A 412 -24.81 -19.93 -19.70
CA ALA A 412 -23.78 -19.96 -20.73
C ALA A 412 -22.39 -20.35 -20.17
N CYS A 413 -21.95 -19.78 -19.05
CA CYS A 413 -20.61 -20.03 -18.50
C CYS A 413 -20.57 -21.15 -17.45
N GLY A 414 -21.72 -21.65 -16.98
CA GLY A 414 -21.79 -22.69 -15.96
C GLY A 414 -21.09 -22.29 -14.64
N LEU A 415 -20.40 -23.26 -14.02
CA LEU A 415 -19.62 -23.01 -12.80
C LEU A 415 -18.37 -22.17 -13.02
N PHE A 416 -18.02 -21.85 -14.27
CA PHE A 416 -16.80 -21.12 -14.59
C PHE A 416 -16.87 -19.67 -14.11
N VAL A 417 -18.08 -19.14 -13.94
CA VAL A 417 -18.37 -17.78 -13.50
C VAL A 417 -19.25 -17.82 -12.25
N MET A 418 -18.93 -16.97 -11.28
CA MET A 418 -19.71 -16.74 -10.06
C MET A 418 -20.26 -15.32 -10.05
N VAL A 419 -21.49 -15.15 -9.57
CA VAL A 419 -22.08 -13.82 -9.37
C VAL A 419 -22.22 -13.58 -7.86
N ILE A 420 -21.45 -12.64 -7.31
CA ILE A 420 -21.39 -12.30 -5.89
C ILE A 420 -21.67 -10.81 -5.77
N ASP A 421 -22.66 -10.40 -4.94
CA ASP A 421 -23.05 -8.99 -4.77
C ASP A 421 -23.28 -8.27 -6.12
N SER A 422 -23.99 -8.93 -7.04
CA SER A 422 -24.20 -8.50 -8.43
C SER A 422 -22.94 -8.29 -9.27
N LYS A 423 -21.75 -8.74 -8.84
CA LYS A 423 -20.50 -8.71 -9.61
C LYS A 423 -20.13 -10.07 -10.17
N ILE A 424 -19.57 -10.08 -11.37
CA ILE A 424 -19.24 -11.29 -12.13
C ILE A 424 -17.75 -11.60 -11.95
N HIS A 425 -17.46 -12.75 -11.36
CA HIS A 425 -16.11 -13.23 -11.07
C HIS A 425 -15.84 -14.56 -11.79
N LEU A 426 -14.58 -14.85 -12.10
CA LEU A 426 -14.17 -16.22 -12.42
C LEU A 426 -14.23 -17.08 -11.14
N LEU A 427 -14.46 -18.38 -11.31
CA LEU A 427 -14.46 -19.33 -10.21
C LEU A 427 -13.14 -19.30 -9.42
N HIS A 428 -12.03 -19.25 -10.15
CA HIS A 428 -10.68 -19.31 -9.58
C HIS A 428 -9.65 -18.74 -10.58
N GLN A 429 -8.49 -18.27 -10.09
CA GLN A 429 -7.41 -17.76 -10.94
C GLN A 429 -6.90 -18.80 -11.97
N THR A 430 -6.92 -20.09 -11.63
CA THR A 430 -6.60 -21.20 -12.57
C THR A 430 -7.54 -21.25 -13.77
N ALA A 431 -8.78 -20.76 -13.61
CA ALA A 431 -9.74 -20.65 -14.70
C ALA A 431 -9.30 -19.56 -15.70
N ARG A 432 -8.70 -18.46 -15.21
CA ARG A 432 -8.09 -17.42 -16.04
C ARG A 432 -6.86 -17.96 -16.78
N GLU A 433 -5.98 -18.66 -16.07
CA GLU A 433 -4.75 -19.27 -16.63
C GLU A 433 -5.06 -20.31 -17.71
N PHE A 434 -6.13 -21.10 -17.52
CA PHE A 434 -6.60 -22.06 -18.52
C PHE A 434 -7.08 -21.39 -19.81
N LEU A 435 -7.80 -20.26 -19.70
CA LEU A 435 -8.38 -19.57 -20.86
C LEU A 435 -7.38 -18.68 -21.61
N VAL A 436 -6.51 -17.98 -20.88
CA VAL A 436 -5.65 -16.94 -21.44
C VAL A 436 -4.39 -17.55 -22.05
N ARG A 437 -4.01 -17.09 -23.24
CA ARG A 437 -2.70 -17.42 -23.85
C ARG A 437 -1.56 -16.65 -23.19
N ASN A 438 -0.54 -17.37 -22.72
CA ASN A 438 0.74 -16.77 -22.35
C ASN A 438 1.64 -16.67 -23.59
N LEU A 439 2.13 -15.46 -23.88
CA LEU A 439 2.98 -15.15 -25.04
C LEU A 439 4.36 -15.86 -24.99
N ASP A 440 4.78 -16.36 -23.82
CA ASP A 440 6.07 -17.06 -23.65
C ASP A 440 6.08 -18.51 -24.18
N THR A 441 4.92 -19.10 -24.47
CA THR A 441 4.79 -20.48 -25.00
C THR A 441 4.47 -20.51 -26.49
N ALA A 442 5.07 -19.59 -27.26
CA ALA A 442 4.82 -19.44 -28.70
C ALA A 442 5.58 -20.46 -29.56
N THR A 443 5.28 -21.76 -29.41
CA THR A 443 5.52 -22.75 -30.47
C THR A 443 4.52 -23.91 -30.32
N LEU A 444 3.31 -23.75 -30.84
CA LEU A 444 2.53 -24.90 -31.30
C LEU A 444 2.05 -24.61 -32.73
N PRO A 445 2.29 -25.52 -33.69
CA PRO A 445 1.88 -25.33 -35.08
C PRO A 445 0.36 -25.26 -35.19
N MET A 446 -0.10 -24.37 -36.07
CA MET A 446 -1.45 -24.35 -36.62
C MET A 446 -1.64 -25.59 -37.51
N GLU A 447 -2.04 -26.72 -36.94
CA GLU A 447 -2.62 -27.82 -37.69
C GLU A 447 -3.95 -28.25 -37.05
N ASP A 448 -4.97 -28.35 -37.91
CA ASP A 448 -6.36 -28.78 -37.70
C ASP A 448 -6.65 -29.54 -36.40
N ARG A 449 -7.06 -28.81 -35.35
CA ARG A 449 -7.67 -29.42 -34.15
C ARG A 449 -8.98 -28.73 -33.82
N ALA A 450 -9.99 -29.56 -33.52
CA ALA A 450 -11.28 -29.13 -32.99
C ALA A 450 -11.09 -28.04 -31.92
N PHE A 451 -11.93 -26.99 -31.94
CA PHE A 451 -11.85 -25.88 -30.99
C PHE A 451 -11.81 -26.42 -29.56
N THR A 452 -10.72 -26.11 -28.84
CA THR A 452 -10.55 -26.37 -27.41
C THR A 452 -10.61 -25.04 -26.66
N TRP A 453 -11.21 -25.04 -25.46
CA TRP A 453 -11.31 -23.81 -24.64
C TRP A 453 -9.98 -23.43 -23.98
N LYS A 454 -9.06 -24.38 -23.88
CA LYS A 454 -7.72 -24.11 -23.39
C LYS A 454 -7.04 -23.10 -24.31
N HIS A 455 -6.55 -22.01 -23.74
CA HIS A 455 -5.85 -20.94 -24.48
C HIS A 455 -6.70 -20.35 -25.62
N SER A 456 -8.04 -20.34 -25.47
CA SER A 456 -8.95 -19.79 -26.48
C SER A 456 -9.08 -18.28 -26.43
N ILE A 457 -8.63 -17.63 -25.36
CA ILE A 457 -8.78 -16.18 -25.15
C ILE A 457 -7.44 -15.48 -25.39
N TRP A 458 -7.45 -14.58 -26.36
CA TRP A 458 -6.35 -13.67 -26.64
C TRP A 458 -6.51 -12.39 -25.81
N PRO A 459 -5.48 -12.00 -25.04
CA PRO A 459 -5.50 -10.75 -24.28
C PRO A 459 -5.84 -9.54 -25.16
N GLU A 460 -5.17 -9.41 -26.31
CA GLU A 460 -5.36 -8.28 -27.22
C GLU A 460 -6.81 -8.17 -27.72
N GLU A 461 -7.42 -9.28 -28.16
CA GLU A 461 -8.83 -9.29 -28.62
C GLU A 461 -9.79 -8.90 -27.50
N SER A 462 -9.50 -9.33 -26.27
CA SER A 462 -10.33 -9.05 -25.10
C SER A 462 -10.23 -7.57 -24.68
N HIS A 463 -9.02 -7.01 -24.69
CA HIS A 463 -8.80 -5.58 -24.51
C HIS A 463 -9.42 -4.77 -25.65
N LEU A 464 -9.37 -5.25 -26.90
CA LEU A 464 -9.97 -4.58 -28.06
C LEU A 464 -11.50 -4.53 -27.93
N MET A 465 -12.10 -5.65 -27.49
CA MET A 465 -13.53 -5.75 -27.23
C MET A 465 -13.96 -4.74 -26.16
N LEU A 466 -13.26 -4.68 -25.03
CA LEU A 466 -13.57 -3.73 -23.96
C LEU A 466 -13.30 -2.27 -24.37
N ALA A 467 -12.20 -1.99 -25.07
CA ALA A 467 -11.91 -0.66 -25.59
C ALA A 467 -13.02 -0.17 -26.52
N LYS A 468 -13.43 -0.98 -27.51
CA LYS A 468 -14.55 -0.67 -28.41
C LYS A 468 -15.85 -0.44 -27.64
N THR A 469 -16.17 -1.32 -26.68
CA THR A 469 -17.40 -1.21 -25.89
C THR A 469 -17.43 0.08 -25.06
N CYS A 470 -16.33 0.41 -24.38
CA CYS A 470 -16.23 1.63 -23.59
C CYS A 470 -16.30 2.88 -24.49
N ILE A 471 -15.57 2.91 -25.59
CA ILE A 471 -15.57 4.04 -26.53
C ILE A 471 -16.95 4.22 -27.17
N GLN A 472 -17.60 3.14 -27.59
CA GLN A 472 -18.96 3.18 -28.16
C GLN A 472 -19.98 3.71 -27.14
N TYR A 473 -19.89 3.27 -25.87
CA TYR A 473 -20.72 3.81 -24.80
C TYR A 473 -20.50 5.32 -24.61
N LEU A 474 -19.23 5.75 -24.56
CA LEU A 474 -18.85 7.16 -24.45
C LEU A 474 -19.19 7.99 -25.70
N LEU A 475 -19.60 7.36 -26.80
CA LEU A 475 -20.08 7.99 -28.05
C LEU A 475 -21.62 7.93 -28.21
N LEU A 476 -22.38 7.35 -27.28
CA LEU A 476 -23.85 7.35 -27.30
C LEU A 476 -24.47 8.74 -27.16
N PRO A 477 -25.42 9.18 -28.02
CA PRO A 477 -26.00 10.54 -27.98
C PRO A 477 -26.49 11.01 -26.61
N GLY A 478 -26.93 10.10 -25.74
CA GLY A 478 -27.42 10.41 -24.39
C GLY A 478 -26.45 11.18 -23.49
N LEU A 479 -25.13 11.07 -23.68
CA LEU A 479 -24.15 11.86 -22.91
C LEU A 479 -24.02 13.31 -23.38
N GLU A 480 -24.39 13.61 -24.63
CA GLU A 480 -24.42 14.98 -25.16
C GLU A 480 -25.77 15.65 -24.84
N LEU A 481 -26.86 14.89 -24.88
CA LEU A 481 -28.23 15.40 -24.69
C LEU A 481 -28.62 15.62 -23.22
N ASP A 482 -27.98 14.93 -22.29
CA ASP A 482 -28.26 14.99 -20.84
C ASP A 482 -26.93 14.99 -20.06
N PRO A 483 -26.17 16.11 -20.13
CA PRO A 483 -24.92 16.27 -19.41
C PRO A 483 -25.17 16.43 -17.90
N LEU A 484 -24.12 16.21 -17.11
CA LEU A 484 -24.19 16.38 -15.65
C LEU A 484 -24.63 17.82 -15.29
N GLY A 485 -25.83 17.96 -14.72
CA GLY A 485 -26.41 19.25 -14.34
C GLY A 485 -25.71 19.90 -13.14
N GLN A 486 -25.84 21.23 -13.00
CA GLN A 486 -25.16 22.01 -11.95
C GLN A 486 -25.59 21.68 -10.51
N GLY A 487 -26.64 20.88 -10.29
CA GLY A 487 -27.15 20.49 -8.96
C GLY A 487 -27.31 19.00 -8.73
N GLU A 488 -26.94 18.14 -9.69
CA GLU A 488 -27.01 16.68 -9.53
C GLU A 488 -25.70 16.16 -8.92
N SER A 489 -25.80 15.28 -7.92
CA SER A 489 -24.60 14.63 -7.37
C SER A 489 -24.01 13.67 -8.40
N LEU A 490 -22.69 13.69 -8.57
CA LEU A 490 -21.98 12.81 -9.50
C LEU A 490 -22.23 11.31 -9.21
N SER A 491 -22.49 10.97 -7.95
CA SER A 491 -22.92 9.62 -7.52
C SER A 491 -24.27 9.22 -8.13
N GLN A 492 -25.28 10.09 -8.03
CA GLN A 492 -26.62 9.86 -8.60
C GLN A 492 -26.57 9.75 -10.12
N TYR A 493 -25.77 10.61 -10.76
CA TYR A 493 -25.61 10.60 -12.22
C TYR A 493 -24.96 9.31 -12.73
N THR A 494 -23.93 8.83 -12.04
CA THR A 494 -23.24 7.57 -12.39
C THR A 494 -24.09 6.34 -12.09
N GLU A 495 -24.93 6.36 -11.06
CA GLU A 495 -25.92 5.31 -10.78
C GLU A 495 -26.99 5.21 -11.86
N ARG A 496 -27.45 6.36 -12.40
CA ARG A 496 -28.41 6.42 -13.50
C ARG A 496 -27.80 5.93 -14.83
N ARG A 497 -26.52 6.21 -15.07
CA ARG A 497 -25.79 5.85 -16.30
C ARG A 497 -24.93 4.61 -16.06
N ILE A 498 -25.61 3.46 -16.08
CA ILE A 498 -24.99 2.12 -15.96
C ILE A 498 -23.85 2.01 -16.98
N PHE A 499 -22.65 1.63 -16.51
CA PHE A 499 -21.40 1.48 -17.29
C PHE A 499 -20.56 2.76 -17.54
N LEU A 500 -21.06 3.96 -17.18
CA LEU A 500 -20.30 5.21 -17.36
C LEU A 500 -19.03 5.26 -16.51
N ASP A 501 -19.12 4.89 -15.23
CA ASP A 501 -17.98 4.88 -14.31
C ASP A 501 -16.83 3.99 -14.82
N TYR A 502 -17.17 2.75 -15.19
CA TYR A 502 -16.20 1.80 -15.73
C TYR A 502 -15.60 2.31 -17.05
N SER A 503 -16.45 2.77 -17.97
CA SER A 503 -16.02 3.22 -19.30
C SER A 503 -15.08 4.42 -19.19
N ALA A 504 -15.46 5.46 -18.44
CA ALA A 504 -14.70 6.68 -18.26
C ALA A 504 -13.31 6.41 -17.64
N LYS A 505 -13.23 5.47 -16.69
CA LYS A 505 -11.99 5.13 -15.96
C LYS A 505 -11.04 4.21 -16.74
N ASN A 506 -11.55 3.32 -17.57
CA ASN A 506 -10.76 2.19 -18.09
C ASN A 506 -10.57 2.15 -19.61
N TRP A 507 -11.30 2.96 -20.40
CA TRP A 507 -11.19 2.93 -21.87
C TRP A 507 -9.75 3.14 -22.37
N ALA A 508 -9.03 4.09 -21.76
CA ALA A 508 -7.66 4.43 -22.11
C ALA A 508 -6.69 3.28 -21.77
N THR A 509 -6.89 2.65 -20.60
CA THR A 509 -6.12 1.48 -20.19
C THR A 509 -6.27 0.34 -21.18
N HIS A 510 -7.51 -0.01 -21.57
CA HIS A 510 -7.73 -1.04 -22.57
C HIS A 510 -7.12 -0.69 -23.93
N THR A 511 -7.15 0.58 -24.33
CA THR A 511 -6.58 1.04 -25.61
C THR A 511 -5.06 0.93 -25.64
N ARG A 512 -4.37 1.15 -24.51
CA ARG A 512 -2.91 1.04 -24.42
C ARG A 512 -2.38 -0.39 -24.53
N GLU A 513 -3.18 -1.39 -24.17
CA GLU A 513 -2.83 -2.82 -24.28
C GLU A 513 -2.95 -3.36 -25.73
N LEU A 514 -3.38 -2.52 -26.68
CA LEU A 514 -3.57 -2.89 -28.07
C LEU A 514 -2.30 -2.66 -28.90
N THR A 515 -2.16 -3.39 -30.01
CA THR A 515 -1.10 -3.14 -30.99
C THR A 515 -1.24 -1.77 -31.68
N ALA A 516 -0.13 -1.25 -32.21
CA ALA A 516 -0.15 0.04 -32.89
C ALA A 516 -1.13 0.08 -34.10
N GLU A 517 -1.34 -1.05 -34.78
CA GLU A 517 -2.25 -1.18 -35.91
C GLU A 517 -3.72 -1.05 -35.48
N THR A 518 -4.10 -1.73 -34.41
CA THR A 518 -5.47 -1.68 -33.87
C THR A 518 -5.76 -0.34 -33.20
N GLN A 519 -4.78 0.26 -32.51
CA GLN A 519 -4.90 1.65 -32.02
C GLN A 519 -5.13 2.63 -33.18
N CYS A 520 -4.43 2.46 -34.31
CA CYS A 520 -4.66 3.30 -35.50
C CYS A 520 -6.09 3.17 -36.04
N ALA A 521 -6.65 1.98 -36.04
CA ALA A 521 -8.03 1.75 -36.49
C ALA A 521 -9.07 2.41 -35.56
N LEU A 522 -8.80 2.47 -34.25
CA LEU A 522 -9.67 3.11 -33.26
C LEU A 522 -9.49 4.64 -33.17
N ASN A 523 -8.40 5.18 -33.71
CA ASN A 523 -8.06 6.61 -33.59
C ASN A 523 -9.21 7.58 -33.91
N PRO A 524 -10.04 7.39 -34.97
CA PRO A 524 -11.14 8.31 -35.24
C PRO A 524 -12.16 8.39 -34.08
N SER A 525 -12.49 7.25 -33.49
CA SER A 525 -13.39 7.19 -32.34
C SER A 525 -12.74 7.73 -31.06
N VAL A 526 -11.44 7.48 -30.88
CA VAL A 526 -10.65 8.03 -29.76
C VAL A 526 -10.54 9.55 -29.84
N LEU A 527 -10.34 10.12 -31.04
CA LEU A 527 -10.33 11.56 -31.26
C LEU A 527 -11.69 12.19 -30.95
N ALA A 528 -12.79 11.53 -31.34
CA ALA A 528 -14.14 12.00 -31.04
C ALA A 528 -14.45 12.06 -29.53
N ILE A 529 -13.99 11.08 -28.75
CA ILE A 529 -14.17 11.12 -27.28
C ILE A 529 -13.22 12.09 -26.57
N CYS A 530 -12.07 12.41 -27.20
CA CYS A 530 -11.10 13.39 -26.71
C CYS A 530 -11.38 14.82 -27.20
N ASP A 531 -12.47 15.05 -27.95
CA ASP A 531 -12.81 16.38 -28.45
C ASP A 531 -13.24 17.29 -27.30
N THR A 532 -12.36 18.22 -26.96
CA THR A 532 -12.53 19.15 -25.85
C THR A 532 -13.66 20.16 -26.06
N ASN A 533 -14.15 20.33 -27.29
CA ASN A 533 -15.33 21.15 -27.58
C ASN A 533 -16.65 20.43 -27.32
N SER A 534 -16.64 19.10 -27.14
CA SER A 534 -17.85 18.32 -26.88
C SER A 534 -18.19 18.32 -25.38
N THR A 535 -19.49 18.44 -25.07
CA THR A 535 -19.97 18.30 -23.70
C THR A 535 -19.73 16.90 -23.14
N ARG A 536 -19.63 15.89 -24.00
CA ARG A 536 -19.31 14.50 -23.64
C ARG A 536 -17.96 14.39 -22.97
N PHE A 537 -16.95 15.05 -23.54
CA PHE A 537 -15.59 15.06 -23.00
C PHE A 537 -15.59 15.59 -21.58
N SER A 538 -16.20 16.75 -21.36
CA SER A 538 -16.30 17.34 -20.03
C SER A 538 -17.03 16.43 -19.03
N THR A 539 -18.08 15.73 -19.47
CA THR A 539 -18.90 14.86 -18.62
C THR A 539 -18.13 13.62 -18.17
N TRP A 540 -17.56 12.86 -19.12
CA TRP A 540 -16.84 11.64 -18.74
C TRP A 540 -15.51 11.96 -18.04
N LEU A 541 -14.84 13.06 -18.40
CA LEU A 541 -13.61 13.47 -17.71
C LEU A 541 -13.90 13.84 -16.26
N ARG A 542 -15.02 14.50 -15.95
CA ARG A 542 -15.43 14.76 -14.56
C ARG A 542 -15.66 13.47 -13.77
N VAL A 543 -16.31 12.48 -14.38
CA VAL A 543 -16.49 11.15 -13.76
C VAL A 543 -15.14 10.49 -13.50
N TYR A 544 -14.22 10.53 -14.46
CA TYR A 544 -12.85 10.05 -14.29
C TYR A 544 -12.15 10.76 -13.12
N TRP A 545 -12.18 12.10 -13.11
CA TRP A 545 -11.48 12.93 -12.14
C TRP A 545 -12.06 12.89 -10.73
N SER A 546 -13.33 12.51 -10.57
CA SER A 546 -13.98 12.37 -9.25
C SER A 546 -13.28 11.39 -8.31
N SER A 547 -12.51 10.46 -8.87
CA SER A 547 -11.72 9.49 -8.11
C SER A 547 -10.32 9.99 -7.73
N LEU A 548 -9.92 11.16 -8.25
CA LEU A 548 -8.62 11.78 -8.00
C LEU A 548 -8.76 12.86 -6.92
N PRO A 549 -7.76 13.01 -6.04
CA PRO A 549 -7.78 14.02 -4.97
C PRO A 549 -7.40 15.43 -5.45
N THR A 550 -7.25 15.65 -6.75
CA THR A 550 -6.78 16.90 -7.35
C THR A 550 -7.92 17.71 -7.94
N GLU A 551 -7.74 19.03 -7.98
CA GLU A 551 -8.69 19.94 -8.64
C GLU A 551 -8.88 19.54 -10.12
N PHE A 552 -10.14 19.52 -10.56
CA PHE A 552 -10.50 19.22 -11.94
C PHE A 552 -9.90 20.26 -12.89
N PRO A 553 -9.15 19.85 -13.92
CA PRO A 553 -8.53 20.79 -14.83
C PRO A 553 -9.54 21.30 -15.86
N GLU A 554 -9.54 22.61 -16.07
CA GLU A 554 -10.33 23.28 -17.11
C GLU A 554 -9.42 23.72 -18.27
N GLY A 555 -10.00 23.86 -19.47
CA GLY A 555 -9.23 24.28 -20.65
C GLY A 555 -8.25 23.24 -21.20
N PHE A 556 -8.51 21.94 -20.99
CA PHE A 556 -7.76 20.87 -21.65
C PHE A 556 -7.85 21.03 -23.18
N THR A 557 -6.73 20.80 -23.88
CA THR A 557 -6.73 20.59 -25.33
C THR A 557 -6.81 19.10 -25.66
N THR A 558 -7.24 18.75 -26.87
CA THR A 558 -7.27 17.35 -27.34
C THR A 558 -5.88 16.70 -27.24
N LEU A 559 -4.81 17.47 -27.48
CA LEU A 559 -3.43 17.00 -27.31
C LEU A 559 -3.08 16.73 -25.84
N MET A 560 -3.49 17.59 -24.90
CA MET A 560 -3.29 17.35 -23.46
C MET A 560 -4.03 16.11 -23.00
N ALA A 561 -5.30 15.94 -23.39
CA ALA A 561 -6.08 14.76 -23.06
C ALA A 561 -5.39 13.48 -23.57
N ALA A 562 -5.06 13.43 -24.86
CA ALA A 562 -4.35 12.29 -25.44
C ALA A 562 -2.99 12.02 -24.78
N SER A 563 -2.31 13.07 -24.33
CA SER A 563 -1.01 12.98 -23.67
C SER A 563 -1.11 12.47 -22.23
N TYR A 564 -2.11 12.94 -21.48
CA TYR A 564 -2.43 12.49 -20.13
C TYR A 564 -2.80 11.01 -20.11
N PHE A 565 -3.57 10.53 -21.09
CA PHE A 565 -3.97 9.12 -21.16
C PHE A 565 -2.94 8.19 -21.84
N GLY A 566 -1.82 8.73 -22.32
CA GLY A 566 -0.73 7.94 -22.89
C GLY A 566 -1.02 7.35 -24.27
N LEU A 567 -1.86 8.02 -25.07
CA LEU A 567 -2.34 7.51 -26.36
C LEU A 567 -1.33 7.80 -27.48
N GLU A 568 -0.27 6.99 -27.55
CA GLU A 568 0.87 7.19 -28.46
C GLU A 568 0.43 7.43 -29.92
N MET A 569 -0.42 6.55 -30.46
CA MET A 569 -0.81 6.62 -31.87
C MET A 569 -1.72 7.82 -32.17
N THR A 570 -2.54 8.23 -31.21
CA THR A 570 -3.38 9.43 -31.32
C THR A 570 -2.54 10.69 -31.26
N VAL A 571 -1.60 10.80 -30.31
CA VAL A 571 -0.65 11.92 -30.24
C VAL A 571 0.19 11.99 -31.52
N LYS A 572 0.68 10.85 -32.03
CA LYS A 572 1.42 10.80 -33.30
C LYS A 572 0.58 11.28 -34.50
N HIS A 573 -0.71 11.00 -34.51
CA HIS A 573 -1.63 11.52 -35.52
C HIS A 573 -1.81 13.03 -35.38
N LEU A 574 -2.15 13.53 -34.19
CA LEU A 574 -2.31 14.95 -33.89
C LEU A 574 -1.06 15.75 -34.26
N LEU A 575 0.14 15.29 -33.90
CA LEU A 575 1.39 15.96 -34.25
C LEU A 575 1.68 16.02 -35.77
N ARG A 576 1.09 15.13 -36.57
CA ARG A 576 1.21 15.15 -38.05
C ARG A 576 0.18 16.05 -38.72
N THR A 577 -1.02 16.12 -38.15
CA THR A 577 -2.15 16.87 -38.71
C THR A 577 -2.26 18.28 -38.17
N ALA A 578 -1.59 18.59 -37.05
CA ALA A 578 -1.57 19.89 -36.40
C ALA A 578 -0.93 20.97 -37.29
N LYS A 579 -1.76 21.56 -38.15
CA LYS A 579 -1.60 22.95 -38.60
C LYS A 579 -2.31 23.84 -37.58
N GLY A 580 -1.74 24.06 -36.39
CA GLY A 580 -2.18 25.16 -35.52
C GLY A 580 -2.52 24.85 -34.05
N ASP A 581 -2.45 23.61 -33.56
CA ASP A 581 -2.53 23.39 -32.11
C ASP A 581 -1.21 23.84 -31.46
N ASP A 582 -1.29 24.80 -30.55
CA ASP A 582 -0.14 25.24 -29.76
C ASP A 582 0.34 24.06 -28.89
N LEU A 583 1.49 23.49 -29.26
CA LEU A 583 2.15 22.39 -28.54
C LEU A 583 2.45 22.75 -27.08
N ASP A 584 2.58 24.05 -26.80
CA ASP A 584 2.87 24.60 -25.49
C ASP A 584 1.64 25.27 -24.85
N ALA A 585 0.43 25.01 -25.38
CA ALA A 585 -0.81 25.41 -24.73
C ALA A 585 -0.82 24.95 -23.28
N ARG A 586 -1.50 25.70 -22.42
CA ARG A 586 -1.60 25.48 -20.98
C ARG A 586 -3.05 25.32 -20.57
N ASP A 587 -3.34 24.38 -19.68
CA ASP A 587 -4.67 24.28 -19.07
C ASP A 587 -4.92 25.50 -18.16
N GLN A 588 -6.18 25.83 -17.90
CA GLN A 588 -6.55 27.06 -17.19
C GLN A 588 -6.37 26.96 -15.67
N VAL A 589 -6.31 25.74 -15.11
CA VAL A 589 -6.33 25.53 -13.67
C VAL A 589 -4.93 25.35 -13.12
N HIS A 590 -4.10 24.55 -13.77
CA HIS A 590 -2.74 24.24 -13.33
C HIS A 590 -1.67 24.89 -14.20
N GLU A 591 -2.05 25.48 -15.35
CA GLU A 591 -1.12 26.01 -16.35
C GLU A 591 -0.13 24.97 -16.90
N ARG A 592 -0.49 23.68 -16.90
CA ARG A 592 0.37 22.60 -17.36
C ARG A 592 0.22 22.38 -18.86
N THR A 593 1.33 22.07 -19.51
CA THR A 593 1.37 21.69 -20.93
C THR A 593 1.13 20.19 -21.13
N ALA A 594 0.84 19.77 -22.37
CA ALA A 594 0.74 18.36 -22.73
C ALA A 594 1.98 17.53 -22.33
N LEU A 595 3.17 18.15 -22.43
CA LEU A 595 4.43 17.55 -21.99
C LEU A 595 4.45 17.34 -20.47
N SER A 596 4.01 18.32 -19.69
CA SER A 596 3.93 18.23 -18.23
C SER A 596 2.98 17.10 -17.79
N TRP A 597 1.81 16.97 -18.41
CA TRP A 597 0.85 15.89 -18.12
C TRP A 597 1.41 14.50 -18.48
N ALA A 598 1.96 14.32 -19.68
CA ALA A 598 2.56 13.05 -20.09
C ALA A 598 3.76 12.65 -19.21
N ALA A 599 4.56 13.62 -18.79
CA ALA A 599 5.71 13.40 -17.92
C ALA A 599 5.28 12.95 -16.51
N GLY A 600 4.24 13.57 -15.94
CA GLY A 600 3.70 13.21 -14.64
C GLY A 600 3.09 11.81 -14.59
N GLU A 601 2.39 11.39 -15.64
CA GLU A 601 1.82 10.04 -15.74
C GLU A 601 2.84 8.98 -16.21
N GLY A 602 4.08 9.38 -16.51
CA GLY A 602 5.15 8.44 -16.87
C GLY A 602 5.09 7.89 -18.29
N HIS A 603 4.33 8.53 -19.18
CA HIS A 603 4.13 8.06 -20.55
C HIS A 603 5.35 8.35 -21.43
N TYR A 604 6.36 7.48 -21.36
CA TYR A 604 7.64 7.64 -22.07
C TYR A 604 7.50 7.83 -23.58
N ALA A 605 6.67 7.02 -24.25
CA ALA A 605 6.52 7.09 -25.71
C ALA A 605 5.91 8.42 -26.17
N VAL A 606 4.84 8.86 -25.49
CA VAL A 606 4.23 10.17 -25.70
C VAL A 606 5.21 11.30 -25.39
N THR A 607 5.89 11.26 -24.24
CA THR A 607 6.90 12.26 -23.85
C THR A 607 8.00 12.37 -24.92
N LYS A 608 8.45 11.23 -25.45
CA LYS A 608 9.44 11.18 -26.53
C LYS A 608 8.92 11.83 -27.81
N LEU A 609 7.66 11.58 -28.18
CA LEU A 609 7.04 12.21 -29.35
C LEU A 609 6.89 13.73 -29.19
N LEU A 610 6.45 14.21 -28.03
CA LEU A 610 6.29 15.65 -27.77
C LEU A 610 7.63 16.41 -27.80
N VAL A 611 8.71 15.80 -27.29
CA VAL A 611 10.04 16.44 -27.23
C VAL A 611 10.87 16.23 -28.51
N SER A 612 10.71 15.10 -29.21
CA SER A 612 11.56 14.73 -30.36
C SER A 612 10.88 14.78 -31.72
N GLY A 613 9.55 14.87 -31.75
CA GLY A 613 8.75 14.94 -32.97
C GLY A 613 8.60 13.58 -33.64
N VAL A 614 7.88 13.57 -34.76
CA VAL A 614 7.60 12.34 -35.51
C VAL A 614 8.74 12.06 -36.49
N GLN A 615 9.74 11.30 -36.06
CA GLN A 615 10.94 10.96 -36.87
C GLN A 615 10.69 9.89 -37.94
N SER A 616 9.83 10.15 -38.93
CA SER A 616 9.49 9.11 -39.93
C SER A 616 9.23 9.63 -41.34
N ILE A 617 10.14 10.41 -41.93
CA ILE A 617 10.31 10.56 -43.39
C ILE A 617 11.81 10.81 -43.69
N PRO A 618 12.41 10.21 -44.75
CA PRO A 618 13.76 10.55 -45.17
C PRO A 618 13.86 12.04 -45.49
N MET A 619 14.87 12.68 -44.91
CA MET A 619 15.25 14.09 -45.06
C MET A 619 15.35 14.52 -46.53
N ARG A 620 14.24 14.86 -47.19
CA ARG A 620 14.32 15.60 -48.44
C ARG A 620 13.13 16.46 -48.82
N PHE A 621 11.91 16.18 -48.38
CA PHE A 621 10.77 17.05 -48.67
C PHE A 621 9.74 17.03 -47.52
N ILE A 622 9.56 18.19 -46.88
CA ILE A 622 8.57 18.61 -45.85
C ILE A 622 9.19 19.00 -44.48
N GLN A 623 9.29 20.33 -44.36
CA GLN A 623 9.34 21.29 -43.25
C GLN A 623 10.57 21.42 -42.30
N PRO A 624 11.38 22.49 -42.47
CA PRO A 624 12.48 22.87 -41.57
C PRO A 624 12.00 23.60 -40.28
N PHE A 625 10.78 23.34 -39.79
CA PHE A 625 10.13 24.18 -38.76
C PHE A 625 9.40 23.39 -37.66
N TRP A 626 9.79 22.14 -37.35
CA TRP A 626 9.29 21.49 -36.14
C TRP A 626 10.08 21.98 -34.92
N ARG A 627 9.44 22.82 -34.09
CA ARG A 627 9.92 23.15 -32.74
C ARG A 627 9.20 22.21 -31.77
N GLY A 628 9.93 21.30 -31.14
CA GLY A 628 9.34 20.45 -30.10
C GLY A 628 8.81 21.23 -28.92
N SER A 629 8.02 20.57 -28.06
CA SER A 629 7.48 21.19 -26.86
C SER A 629 8.59 21.83 -26.03
N ARG A 630 8.31 23.02 -25.47
CA ARG A 630 9.20 23.72 -24.54
C ARG A 630 9.40 22.88 -23.29
N ILE A 631 10.60 22.32 -23.19
CA ILE A 631 10.98 21.32 -22.17
C ILE A 631 10.87 21.89 -20.74
N ASN A 632 11.15 23.18 -20.56
CA ASN A 632 11.16 23.85 -19.25
C ASN A 632 9.93 24.75 -19.05
N SER A 633 8.79 24.40 -19.65
CA SER A 633 7.54 25.16 -19.43
C SER A 633 7.08 25.04 -17.99
N LEU A 634 7.06 26.16 -17.27
CA LEU A 634 6.59 26.20 -15.87
C LEU A 634 5.07 26.23 -15.81
N ASP A 635 4.52 25.52 -14.84
CA ASP A 635 3.11 25.56 -14.47
C ASP A 635 2.81 26.71 -13.49
N LYS A 636 1.60 26.78 -12.94
CA LYS A 636 1.19 27.87 -12.03
C LYS A 636 1.94 27.92 -10.70
N TYR A 637 2.64 26.84 -10.37
CA TYR A 637 3.43 26.70 -9.14
C TYR A 637 4.93 26.83 -9.42
N GLY A 638 5.34 27.20 -10.63
CA GLY A 638 6.75 27.28 -11.02
C GLY A 638 7.38 25.91 -11.37
N ARG A 639 6.60 24.84 -11.56
CA ARG A 639 7.15 23.48 -11.75
C ARG A 639 7.36 23.12 -13.22
N PRO A 640 8.57 22.70 -13.64
CA PRO A 640 8.79 22.14 -14.98
C PRO A 640 8.26 20.70 -15.11
N PRO A 641 8.07 20.19 -16.34
CA PRO A 641 7.70 18.78 -16.60
C PRO A 641 8.63 17.76 -15.92
N LEU A 642 9.91 18.11 -15.76
CA LEU A 642 10.88 17.26 -15.07
C LEU A 642 10.48 16.99 -13.62
N SER A 643 9.98 18.00 -12.89
CA SER A 643 9.56 17.83 -11.49
C SER A 643 8.45 16.80 -11.35
N TYR A 644 7.49 16.78 -12.29
CA TYR A 644 6.42 15.78 -12.33
C TYR A 644 6.93 14.37 -12.70
N ALA A 645 7.87 14.26 -13.63
CA ALA A 645 8.51 12.98 -13.96
C ALA A 645 9.31 12.40 -12.79
N VAL A 646 9.96 13.28 -12.01
CA VAL A 646 10.70 12.91 -10.82
C VAL A 646 9.75 12.48 -9.70
N TRP A 647 8.72 13.28 -9.42
CA TRP A 647 7.73 12.99 -8.38
C TRP A 647 7.00 11.66 -8.61
N SER A 648 6.75 11.30 -9.87
CA SER A 648 6.15 10.02 -10.24
C SER A 648 7.11 8.82 -10.19
N GLY A 649 8.41 9.04 -9.99
CA GLY A 649 9.44 7.99 -9.95
C GLY A 649 9.79 7.41 -11.32
N ASN A 650 9.37 8.06 -12.42
CA ASN A 650 9.50 7.54 -13.77
C ASN A 650 10.90 7.76 -14.37
N THR A 651 11.84 6.91 -13.95
CA THR A 651 13.26 6.98 -14.34
C THR A 651 13.49 7.09 -15.86
N LYS A 652 12.73 6.36 -16.68
CA LYS A 652 12.86 6.42 -18.16
C LYS A 652 12.51 7.82 -18.72
N VAL A 653 11.48 8.45 -18.18
CA VAL A 653 11.05 9.80 -18.57
C VAL A 653 12.06 10.84 -18.09
N VAL A 654 12.54 10.72 -16.85
CA VAL A 654 13.61 11.58 -16.31
C VAL A 654 14.85 11.52 -17.19
N LYS A 655 15.37 10.32 -17.50
CA LYS A 655 16.54 10.15 -18.39
C LYS A 655 16.32 10.82 -19.75
N LEU A 656 15.13 10.72 -20.32
CA LEU A 656 14.77 11.34 -21.59
C LEU A 656 14.75 12.88 -21.50
N LEU A 657 14.04 13.45 -20.53
CA LEU A 657 13.92 14.91 -20.36
C LEU A 657 15.28 15.54 -20.08
N VAL A 658 16.05 14.96 -19.15
CA VAL A 658 17.42 15.37 -18.85
C VAL A 658 18.28 15.29 -20.11
N LYS A 659 18.26 14.17 -20.86
CA LYS A 659 18.99 14.04 -22.13
C LYS A 659 18.62 15.12 -23.15
N LYS A 660 17.39 15.63 -23.12
CA LYS A 660 16.88 16.64 -24.04
C LYS A 660 17.10 18.09 -23.56
N GLY A 661 17.76 18.28 -22.42
CA GLY A 661 18.13 19.61 -21.93
C GLY A 661 17.12 20.20 -20.93
N ALA A 662 16.35 19.36 -20.24
CA ALA A 662 15.57 19.82 -19.10
C ALA A 662 16.50 20.42 -18.03
N GLN A 663 16.14 21.60 -17.53
CA GLN A 663 16.82 22.21 -16.38
C GLN A 663 16.49 21.39 -15.13
N VAL A 664 17.53 20.97 -14.42
CA VAL A 664 17.45 20.06 -13.26
C VAL A 664 17.44 20.80 -11.92
N ASP A 665 17.65 22.11 -11.97
CA ASP A 665 17.91 23.04 -10.88
C ASP A 665 16.80 24.09 -10.70
N LEU A 666 15.75 24.03 -11.51
CA LEU A 666 14.61 24.94 -11.35
C LEU A 666 13.89 24.69 -10.02
N GLU A 667 13.88 25.73 -9.20
CA GLU A 667 13.05 25.85 -8.01
C GLU A 667 11.63 26.25 -8.40
N ASP A 668 10.66 25.64 -7.74
CA ASP A 668 9.27 26.03 -7.84
C ASP A 668 8.91 27.10 -6.78
N ASP A 669 7.65 27.54 -6.71
CA ASP A 669 7.23 28.64 -5.83
C ASP A 669 7.42 28.34 -4.34
N ILE A 670 7.61 27.06 -4.00
CA ILE A 670 7.93 26.60 -2.66
C ILE A 670 9.40 26.17 -2.57
N GLY A 671 10.32 26.68 -3.39
CA GLY A 671 11.75 26.33 -3.33
C GLY A 671 12.06 24.85 -3.60
N GLY A 672 11.10 24.07 -4.11
CA GLY A 672 11.24 22.65 -4.38
C GLY A 672 11.95 22.41 -5.72
N THR A 673 13.09 21.71 -5.69
CA THR A 673 13.81 21.29 -6.91
C THR A 673 13.52 19.84 -7.28
N PRO A 674 13.75 19.43 -8.55
CA PRO A 674 13.72 18.02 -8.94
C PRO A 674 14.54 17.11 -8.01
N LEU A 675 15.72 17.55 -7.56
CA LEU A 675 16.53 16.77 -6.62
C LEU A 675 15.84 16.58 -5.27
N SER A 676 15.26 17.65 -4.71
CA SER A 676 14.51 17.56 -3.45
C SER A 676 13.32 16.59 -3.55
N TYR A 677 12.59 16.61 -4.67
CA TYR A 677 11.48 15.69 -4.94
C TYR A 677 11.95 14.23 -5.09
N ALA A 678 13.11 14.01 -5.72
CA ALA A 678 13.67 12.66 -5.87
C ALA A 678 14.07 12.05 -4.52
N VAL A 679 14.69 12.86 -3.65
CA VAL A 679 15.08 12.44 -2.31
C VAL A 679 13.86 12.17 -1.44
N CYS A 680 12.89 13.09 -1.42
CA CYS A 680 11.63 12.92 -0.71
C CYS A 680 10.83 11.70 -1.18
N GLY A 681 10.83 11.43 -2.50
CA GLY A 681 10.20 10.24 -3.09
C GLY A 681 10.97 8.94 -2.88
N GLY A 682 12.19 9.00 -2.34
CA GLY A 682 13.07 7.85 -2.16
C GLY A 682 13.61 7.26 -3.47
N HIS A 683 13.68 8.05 -4.54
CA HIS A 683 13.98 7.57 -5.89
C HIS A 683 15.50 7.55 -6.17
N GLN A 684 16.21 6.58 -5.59
CA GLN A 684 17.68 6.46 -5.62
C GLN A 684 18.31 6.59 -7.02
N GLU A 685 17.74 5.92 -8.02
CA GLU A 685 18.27 5.97 -9.39
C GLU A 685 18.08 7.37 -10.02
N ILE A 686 16.98 8.06 -9.70
CA ILE A 686 16.72 9.44 -10.16
C ILE A 686 17.71 10.40 -9.50
N ILE A 687 17.99 10.23 -8.21
CA ILE A 687 18.99 11.02 -7.49
C ILE A 687 20.34 10.92 -8.20
N LYS A 688 20.82 9.70 -8.49
CA LYS A 688 22.09 9.51 -9.22
C LYS A 688 22.11 10.24 -10.55
N ILE A 689 21.04 10.14 -11.34
CA ILE A 689 20.93 10.82 -12.65
C ILE A 689 21.01 12.35 -12.51
N LEU A 690 20.37 12.91 -11.48
CA LEU A 690 20.37 14.34 -11.24
C LEU A 690 21.74 14.83 -10.73
N LEU A 691 22.40 14.07 -9.84
CA LEU A 691 23.73 14.39 -9.32
C LEU A 691 24.85 14.24 -10.38
N GLU A 692 24.71 13.29 -11.32
CA GLU A 692 25.68 13.11 -12.42
C GLU A 692 25.68 14.27 -13.43
N ARG A 693 24.62 15.08 -13.45
CA ARG A 693 24.46 16.25 -14.33
C ARG A 693 24.76 17.51 -13.53
N GLY A 694 26.05 17.81 -13.41
CA GLY A 694 26.60 18.94 -12.65
C GLY A 694 25.81 20.24 -12.77
N VAL A 695 24.97 20.49 -11.77
CA VAL A 695 24.47 21.81 -11.39
C VAL A 695 25.67 22.65 -10.95
N GLU A 696 25.59 23.97 -11.07
CA GLU A 696 26.61 24.85 -10.48
C GLU A 696 26.81 24.49 -9.01
N ILE A 697 28.07 24.31 -8.61
CA ILE A 697 28.57 23.63 -7.39
C ILE A 697 28.12 24.29 -6.05
N GLY A 698 27.24 25.30 -6.09
CA GLY A 698 26.74 26.03 -4.92
C GLY A 698 25.35 25.61 -4.42
N SER A 699 24.35 25.47 -5.30
CA SER A 699 22.94 25.27 -4.87
C SER A 699 22.65 23.83 -4.45
N GLU A 700 23.31 22.83 -5.04
CA GLU A 700 23.07 21.41 -4.74
C GLU A 700 23.43 21.06 -3.29
N ALA A 701 24.60 21.50 -2.84
CA ALA A 701 25.08 21.23 -1.48
C ALA A 701 24.19 21.93 -0.43
N GLU A 702 23.68 23.12 -0.74
CA GLU A 702 22.73 23.86 0.08
C GLU A 702 21.39 23.14 0.19
N ILE A 703 20.78 22.73 -0.92
CA ILE A 703 19.52 21.98 -0.93
C ILE A 703 19.66 20.65 -0.17
N LEU A 704 20.73 19.89 -0.44
CA LEU A 704 20.96 18.60 0.20
C LEU A 704 21.23 18.75 1.71
N ARG A 705 21.94 19.82 2.11
CA ARG A 705 22.13 20.18 3.51
C ARG A 705 20.78 20.49 4.15
N ASP A 706 19.99 21.41 3.59
CA ASP A 706 18.73 21.85 4.17
C ASP A 706 17.72 20.69 4.26
N LEU A 707 17.76 19.77 3.29
CA LEU A 707 17.00 18.54 3.32
C LEU A 707 17.49 17.56 4.39
N LEU A 708 18.80 17.47 4.63
CA LEU A 708 19.38 16.68 5.73
C LEU A 708 18.92 17.22 7.09
N PHE A 709 18.95 18.53 7.28
CA PHE A 709 18.46 19.20 8.49
C PHE A 709 16.95 18.97 8.71
N SER A 710 16.16 19.13 7.64
CA SER A 710 14.72 18.93 7.68
C SER A 710 14.37 17.47 8.00
N ALA A 711 14.93 16.51 7.26
CA ALA A 711 14.69 15.08 7.48
C ALA A 711 15.12 14.62 8.89
N THR A 712 16.21 15.19 9.40
CA THR A 712 16.67 14.93 10.78
C THR A 712 15.68 15.45 11.82
N SER A 713 15.14 16.65 11.61
CA SER A 713 14.19 17.30 12.53
C SER A 713 12.84 16.59 12.57
N TYR A 714 12.34 16.16 11.41
CA TYR A 714 11.07 15.43 11.28
C TYR A 714 11.18 13.94 11.58
N GLY A 715 12.39 13.42 11.78
CA GLY A 715 12.60 12.01 12.10
C GLY A 715 12.48 11.08 10.90
N ASP A 716 12.79 11.52 9.68
CA ASP A 716 12.77 10.69 8.47
C ASP A 716 14.12 9.99 8.24
N HIS A 717 14.28 8.82 8.85
CA HIS A 717 15.50 8.00 8.76
C HIS A 717 15.83 7.54 7.34
N ALA A 718 14.80 7.31 6.52
CA ALA A 718 14.99 6.80 5.16
C ALA A 718 15.65 7.87 4.28
N VAL A 719 15.17 9.11 4.39
CA VAL A 719 15.76 10.26 3.72
C VAL A 719 17.15 10.57 4.26
N VAL A 720 17.35 10.59 5.58
CA VAL A 720 18.69 10.81 6.17
C VAL A 720 19.70 9.76 5.69
N LYS A 721 19.32 8.48 5.72
CA LYS A 721 20.17 7.40 5.21
C LYS A 721 20.51 7.60 3.73
N MET A 722 19.52 7.98 2.93
CA MET A 722 19.70 8.22 1.50
C MET A 722 20.65 9.40 1.23
N LEU A 723 20.51 10.50 1.96
CA LEU A 723 21.37 11.67 1.81
C LEU A 723 22.84 11.36 2.15
N LEU A 724 23.09 10.63 3.23
CA LEU A 724 24.44 10.28 3.65
C LEU A 724 25.08 9.20 2.76
N GLU A 725 24.34 8.13 2.44
CA GLU A 725 24.90 6.97 1.71
C GLU A 725 24.89 7.16 0.20
N THR A 726 23.86 7.81 -0.36
CA THR A 726 23.68 7.95 -1.82
C THR A 726 24.12 9.32 -2.32
N ALA A 727 23.65 10.40 -1.70
CA ALA A 727 24.03 11.77 -2.08
C ALA A 727 25.37 12.22 -1.48
N LYS A 728 25.96 11.42 -0.56
CA LYS A 728 27.26 11.65 0.08
C LYS A 728 27.37 13.03 0.75
N VAL A 729 26.27 13.51 1.33
CA VAL A 729 26.26 14.75 2.11
C VAL A 729 27.16 14.57 3.34
N ASP A 730 27.99 15.57 3.64
CA ASP A 730 28.81 15.55 4.84
C ASP A 730 27.91 15.54 6.10
N PRO A 731 27.97 14.50 6.96
CA PRO A 731 27.19 14.44 8.19
C PRO A 731 27.56 15.54 9.21
N ASN A 732 28.68 16.23 9.01
CA ASN A 732 29.16 17.33 9.86
C ASN A 732 28.89 18.72 9.26
N THR A 733 28.09 18.79 8.20
CA THR A 733 27.67 20.06 7.60
C THR A 733 27.00 20.97 8.63
N GLN A 734 27.21 22.28 8.52
CA GLN A 734 26.64 23.28 9.40
C GLN A 734 25.53 24.05 8.68
N ASN A 735 24.38 24.22 9.33
CA ASN A 735 23.35 25.13 8.82
C ASN A 735 23.72 26.60 9.10
N GLU A 736 22.85 27.53 8.69
CA GLU A 736 23.01 28.98 8.90
C GLU A 736 23.17 29.39 10.39
N TYR A 737 22.73 28.53 11.32
CA TYR A 737 22.86 28.73 12.78
C TYR A 737 24.12 28.05 13.36
N GLY A 738 24.95 27.40 12.55
CA GLY A 738 26.12 26.64 12.98
C GLY A 738 25.81 25.26 13.59
N TRP A 739 24.55 24.81 13.56
CA TRP A 739 24.16 23.51 14.07
C TRP A 739 24.67 22.42 13.14
N ILE A 740 25.02 21.26 13.70
CA ILE A 740 25.27 20.04 12.93
C ILE A 740 24.08 19.07 13.05
N PRO A 741 23.82 18.20 12.05
CA PRO A 741 22.70 17.27 12.08
C PRO A 741 22.69 16.35 13.32
N LEU A 742 23.87 15.94 13.80
CA LEU A 742 23.97 15.07 14.98
C LEU A 742 23.46 15.75 16.27
N ILE A 743 23.59 17.08 16.41
CA ILE A 743 23.02 17.84 17.54
C ILE A 743 21.49 17.80 17.48
N ILE A 744 20.90 17.93 16.28
CA ILE A 744 19.44 17.85 16.11
C ILE A 744 18.94 16.45 16.43
N ALA A 745 19.60 15.41 15.92
CA ALA A 745 19.23 14.01 16.23
C ALA A 745 19.26 13.73 17.73
N SER A 746 20.27 14.26 18.44
CA SER A 746 20.42 14.15 19.89
C SER A 746 19.33 14.93 20.65
N THR A 747 19.01 16.15 20.20
CA THR A 747 17.92 16.98 20.78
C THR A 747 16.55 16.35 20.56
N MET A 748 16.32 15.76 19.38
CA MET A 748 15.08 15.05 19.05
C MET A 748 15.01 13.66 19.71
N GLY A 749 16.07 13.16 20.33
CA GLY A 749 16.13 11.82 20.97
C GLY A 749 15.82 10.71 19.98
N ASN A 750 16.23 10.88 18.73
CA ASN A 750 15.92 9.93 17.67
C ASN A 750 17.09 8.96 17.48
N LEU A 751 17.12 7.89 18.29
CA LEU A 751 18.19 6.89 18.33
C LEU A 751 18.52 6.29 16.96
N GLN A 752 17.50 6.03 16.13
CA GLN A 752 17.73 5.45 14.82
C GLN A 752 18.46 6.43 13.87
N ILE A 753 18.10 7.72 13.87
CA ILE A 753 18.79 8.74 13.04
C ILE A 753 20.20 8.95 13.56
N LEU A 754 20.34 9.05 14.89
CA LEU A 754 21.62 9.17 15.55
C LEU A 754 22.56 8.02 15.14
N ARG A 755 22.09 6.76 15.18
CA ARG A 755 22.87 5.60 14.72
C ARG A 755 23.27 5.69 13.25
N ILE A 756 22.43 6.25 12.39
CA ILE A 756 22.75 6.47 10.97
C ILE A 756 23.89 7.48 10.83
N PHE A 757 23.84 8.61 11.55
CA PHE A 757 24.93 9.59 11.57
C PHE A 757 26.23 9.00 12.10
N LEU A 758 26.20 8.27 13.21
CA LEU A 758 27.39 7.64 13.78
C LEU A 758 28.02 6.63 12.80
N ARG A 759 27.21 5.82 12.11
CA ARG A 759 27.69 4.90 11.05
C ARG A 759 28.39 5.60 9.90
N ASN A 760 27.99 6.83 9.59
CA ASN A 760 28.57 7.65 8.54
C ASN A 760 29.68 8.59 9.05
N SER A 761 30.29 8.31 10.21
CA SER A 761 31.42 9.08 10.76
C SER A 761 31.10 10.53 11.12
N ALA A 762 29.88 10.80 11.59
CA ALA A 762 29.57 12.07 12.25
C ALA A 762 30.46 12.29 13.49
N ASP A 763 30.97 13.51 13.65
CA ASP A 763 31.84 13.91 14.73
C ASP A 763 31.04 14.10 16.02
N VAL A 764 31.27 13.20 16.97
CA VAL A 764 30.63 13.23 18.30
C VAL A 764 31.19 14.33 19.20
N ASN A 765 32.36 14.90 18.87
CA ASN A 765 33.02 15.96 19.62
C ASN A 765 32.83 17.34 19.01
N ALA A 766 32.14 17.44 17.88
CA ALA A 766 31.90 18.71 17.22
C ALA A 766 31.15 19.66 18.16
N GLU A 767 31.75 20.82 18.39
CA GLU A 767 31.26 21.83 19.31
C GLU A 767 30.81 23.05 18.52
N THR A 768 29.53 23.40 18.66
CA THR A 768 29.02 24.66 18.10
C THR A 768 29.04 25.74 19.20
N PRO A 769 29.74 26.87 19.00
CA PRO A 769 29.84 27.93 20.00
C PRO A 769 28.47 28.40 20.50
N GLY A 770 28.22 28.32 21.80
CA GLY A 770 26.96 28.75 22.41
C GLY A 770 25.82 27.73 22.38
N ILE A 771 25.99 26.58 21.71
CA ILE A 771 24.99 25.50 21.61
C ILE A 771 25.47 24.25 22.37
N GLY A 772 26.76 23.89 22.28
CA GLY A 772 27.33 22.72 22.95
C GLY A 772 27.59 21.56 21.98
N ARG A 773 27.87 20.37 22.54
CA ARG A 773 28.18 19.13 21.79
C ARG A 773 26.98 18.19 21.73
N PRO A 774 26.90 17.24 20.78
CA PRO A 774 25.81 16.27 20.70
C PRO A 774 25.51 15.54 22.02
N LEU A 775 26.56 15.15 22.76
CA LEU A 775 26.43 14.49 24.06
C LEU A 775 25.70 15.35 25.09
N ASP A 776 25.95 16.67 25.11
CA ASP A 776 25.31 17.60 26.05
C ASP A 776 23.79 17.64 25.84
N HIS A 777 23.34 17.60 24.58
CA HIS A 777 21.92 17.59 24.22
C HIS A 777 21.22 16.28 24.60
N ALA A 778 21.89 15.13 24.39
CA ALA A 778 21.36 13.84 24.79
C ALA A 778 21.22 13.72 26.32
N ILE A 779 22.22 14.23 27.07
CA ILE A 779 22.19 14.32 28.53
C ILE A 779 21.07 15.26 28.97
N HIS A 780 20.97 16.48 28.43
CA HIS A 780 19.91 17.42 28.82
C HIS A 780 18.50 16.84 28.66
N LYS A 781 18.28 16.06 27.58
CA LYS A 781 17.01 15.38 27.35
C LYS A 781 16.76 14.21 28.32
N GLY A 782 17.80 13.61 28.88
CA GLY A 782 17.72 12.40 29.69
C GLY A 782 17.55 11.12 28.86
N ASP A 783 18.00 11.12 27.59
CA ASP A 783 17.86 9.97 26.70
C ASP A 783 19.06 9.01 26.86
N GLU A 784 18.89 8.04 27.76
CA GLU A 784 19.92 7.03 28.11
C GLU A 784 20.44 6.26 26.89
N GLU A 785 19.57 5.92 25.95
CA GLU A 785 19.93 5.14 24.76
C GLU A 785 20.74 5.97 23.77
N CYS A 786 20.39 7.25 23.57
CA CYS A 786 21.19 8.17 22.77
C CYS A 786 22.56 8.44 23.42
N VAL A 787 22.60 8.65 24.74
CA VAL A 787 23.87 8.81 25.48
C VAL A 787 24.75 7.57 25.29
N LYS A 788 24.21 6.37 25.49
CA LYS A 788 24.93 5.11 25.30
C LYS A 788 25.47 4.97 23.88
N ALA A 789 24.66 5.27 22.86
CA ALA A 789 25.08 5.19 21.47
C ALA A 789 26.21 6.18 21.13
N ILE A 790 26.19 7.40 21.69
CA ILE A 790 27.29 8.36 21.52
C ILE A 790 28.55 7.85 22.25
N LEU A 791 28.42 7.33 23.47
CA LEU A 791 29.55 6.80 24.26
C LEU A 791 30.27 5.62 23.61
N GLU A 792 29.57 4.79 22.83
CA GLU A 792 30.18 3.71 22.01
C GLU A 792 31.25 4.24 21.04
N ARG A 793 31.19 5.52 20.66
CA ARG A 793 32.18 6.19 19.80
C ARG A 793 33.32 6.87 20.56
N LYS A 794 33.41 6.69 21.88
CA LYS A 794 34.47 7.24 22.76
C LYS A 794 34.64 8.76 22.59
N PRO A 795 33.58 9.56 22.83
CA PRO A 795 33.71 11.02 22.82
C PRO A 795 34.64 11.47 23.95
N GLU A 796 35.20 12.67 23.82
CA GLU A 796 35.85 13.33 24.94
C GLU A 796 34.80 13.61 26.03
N LEU A 797 35.07 13.28 27.30
CA LEU A 797 34.11 13.43 28.41
C LEU A 797 34.49 14.52 29.41
N ASN A 798 35.74 14.95 29.39
CA ASN A 798 36.32 15.89 30.35
C ASN A 798 36.57 17.24 29.67
N TYR A 799 35.51 17.86 29.15
CA TYR A 799 35.52 19.17 28.50
C TYR A 799 34.57 20.15 29.22
N CYS A 800 34.59 21.42 28.81
CA CYS A 800 33.65 22.43 29.28
C CYS A 800 32.97 23.11 28.08
N SER A 801 31.70 22.79 27.83
CA SER A 801 30.92 23.45 26.77
C SER A 801 30.54 24.87 27.19
N PHE A 802 30.73 25.84 26.29
CA PHE A 802 30.31 27.21 26.53
C PHE A 802 28.85 27.43 26.08
N PHE A 803 27.93 27.56 27.03
CA PHE A 803 26.54 27.93 26.76
C PHE A 803 26.36 29.44 26.90
N ALA A 804 26.26 30.15 25.77
CA ALA A 804 26.00 31.59 25.78
C ALA A 804 24.50 31.85 26.07
N ARG A 805 24.15 32.96 26.76
CA ARG A 805 22.79 33.53 26.72
C ARG A 805 22.53 34.03 25.31
N CYS A 806 22.23 33.12 24.41
CA CYS A 806 22.15 33.41 23.00
C CYS A 806 20.74 33.95 22.71
N ARG A 807 20.65 35.25 22.36
CA ARG A 807 19.40 35.93 21.97
C ARG A 807 18.72 35.29 20.76
N LEU A 808 19.46 34.51 19.95
CA LEU A 808 18.96 33.81 18.76
C LEU A 808 18.04 32.61 19.08
N PHE A 809 17.97 32.16 20.34
CA PHE A 809 17.16 30.98 20.73
C PHE A 809 15.64 31.23 20.76
N ALA A 810 15.20 32.49 20.79
CA ALA A 810 13.78 32.82 20.75
C ALA A 810 13.19 32.81 19.33
N GLU A 811 14.05 32.78 18.30
CA GLU A 811 13.66 32.97 16.89
C GLU A 811 13.85 31.72 16.02
N CYS A 812 14.42 30.62 16.54
CA CYS A 812 14.60 29.39 15.75
C CYS A 812 13.25 28.67 15.55
N PRO A 813 12.67 28.63 14.33
CA PRO A 813 11.30 28.13 14.10
C PRO A 813 11.20 26.60 14.19
N LEU A 814 12.33 25.89 14.02
CA LEU A 814 12.38 24.43 13.88
C LEU A 814 12.32 23.67 15.21
N ILE A 815 12.72 24.33 16.30
CA ILE A 815 12.86 23.73 17.62
C ILE A 815 12.23 24.72 18.58
N GLY A 816 10.90 24.67 18.67
CA GLY A 816 10.13 25.54 19.56
C GLY A 816 10.78 25.55 20.95
N GLY A 817 11.31 26.71 21.34
CA GLY A 817 11.92 27.00 22.64
C GLY A 817 12.76 25.88 23.25
N CYS A 818 14.09 25.93 23.07
CA CYS A 818 14.97 24.97 23.71
C CYS A 818 14.81 25.01 25.27
N PRO A 819 14.53 23.87 25.94
CA PRO A 819 14.31 23.80 27.39
C PRO A 819 15.57 24.08 28.24
N LEU A 820 16.72 24.35 27.61
CA LEU A 820 18.03 24.57 28.26
C LEU A 820 18.02 25.68 29.33
N PHE A 821 17.02 26.57 29.36
CA PHE A 821 16.95 27.66 30.35
C PHE A 821 15.60 27.89 31.03
N SER A 822 14.54 27.13 30.75
CA SER A 822 13.25 27.32 31.43
C SER A 822 13.09 26.36 32.62
N GLY A 823 13.56 26.81 33.79
CA GLY A 823 12.91 26.41 35.05
C GLY A 823 13.71 25.63 36.10
N CYS A 824 14.99 25.94 36.35
CA CYS A 824 15.69 25.43 37.54
C CYS A 824 15.99 26.56 38.54
N PRO A 825 15.21 26.71 39.63
CA PRO A 825 15.59 27.52 40.78
C PRO A 825 16.38 26.66 41.76
N LEU A 826 17.69 26.90 41.88
CA LEU A 826 18.61 26.62 43.00
C LEU A 826 20.02 26.36 42.43
N PHE A 827 20.76 27.43 42.14
CA PHE A 827 22.19 27.32 41.86
C PHE A 827 22.97 27.91 43.04
N PRO A 828 24.13 27.35 43.41
CA PRO A 828 25.05 27.99 44.34
C PRO A 828 25.45 29.40 43.83
N PRO A 829 25.62 30.41 44.70
CA PRO A 829 25.95 31.79 44.29
C PRO A 829 27.26 31.93 43.49
N SER A 830 28.16 30.96 43.60
CA SER A 830 29.50 30.89 43.00
C SER A 830 29.59 30.05 41.71
N PHE A 831 28.46 29.54 41.21
CA PHE A 831 28.44 28.61 40.07
C PHE A 831 28.44 29.35 38.72
N ASP A 832 29.50 29.16 37.92
CA ASP A 832 29.55 29.70 36.56
C ASP A 832 28.66 28.88 35.62
N ARG A 833 27.49 29.44 35.28
CA ARG A 833 26.49 28.80 34.42
C ARG A 833 26.96 28.60 32.99
N ARG A 834 28.06 29.26 32.58
CA ARG A 834 28.48 29.32 31.17
C ARG A 834 29.37 28.17 30.75
N LYS A 835 29.85 27.33 31.66
CA LYS A 835 30.78 26.24 31.33
C LYS A 835 30.45 24.97 32.10
N GLN A 836 29.90 23.97 31.41
CA GLN A 836 29.48 22.71 32.03
C GLN A 836 30.22 21.53 31.40
N SER A 837 30.64 20.56 32.22
CA SER A 837 31.07 19.24 31.73
C SER A 837 29.86 18.30 31.62
N PRO A 838 29.93 17.24 30.80
CA PRO A 838 28.89 16.22 30.70
C PRO A 838 28.43 15.67 32.05
N LEU A 839 29.38 15.41 32.96
CA LEU A 839 29.08 14.86 34.28
C LEU A 839 28.42 15.90 35.18
N VAL A 840 28.77 17.19 35.06
CA VAL A 840 28.06 18.28 35.74
C VAL A 840 26.64 18.42 35.22
N LEU A 841 26.41 18.31 33.90
CA LEU A 841 25.06 18.34 33.32
C LEU A 841 24.17 17.21 33.88
N ALA A 842 24.70 15.99 33.99
CA ALA A 842 23.96 14.86 34.57
C ALA A 842 23.62 15.07 36.07
N VAL A 843 24.51 15.71 36.84
CA VAL A 843 24.30 16.09 38.24
C VAL A 843 23.21 17.15 38.38
N LEU A 844 23.26 18.19 37.54
CA LEU A 844 22.26 19.27 37.53
C LEU A 844 20.84 18.75 37.24
N HIS A 845 20.72 17.70 36.44
CA HIS A 845 19.44 17.09 36.09
C HIS A 845 19.07 15.84 36.93
N GLU A 846 19.84 15.50 37.96
CA GLU A 846 19.63 14.33 38.83
C GLU A 846 19.55 12.98 38.08
N GLN A 847 20.31 12.83 36.99
CA GLN A 847 20.22 11.68 36.09
C GLN A 847 21.13 10.52 36.48
N LYS A 848 20.71 9.73 37.48
CA LYS A 848 21.51 8.61 38.04
C LYS A 848 22.05 7.61 37.02
N ALA A 849 21.22 7.16 36.07
CA ALA A 849 21.63 6.18 35.07
C ALA A 849 22.68 6.75 34.11
N ILE A 850 22.49 8.00 33.66
CA ILE A 850 23.44 8.70 32.80
C ILE A 850 24.74 9.01 33.53
N THR A 851 24.68 9.43 34.80
CA THR A 851 25.89 9.62 35.64
C THR A 851 26.69 8.33 35.71
N LYS A 852 26.04 7.18 35.94
CA LYS A 852 26.70 5.87 35.95
C LYS A 852 27.36 5.55 34.60
N LEU A 853 26.64 5.74 33.50
CA LEU A 853 27.16 5.51 32.15
C LEU A 853 28.40 6.38 31.87
N LEU A 854 28.36 7.66 32.23
CA LEU A 854 29.49 8.58 32.03
C LEU A 854 30.74 8.16 32.82
N LEU A 855 30.57 7.75 34.08
CA LEU A 855 31.68 7.28 34.93
C LEU A 855 32.32 6.00 34.40
N GLU A 856 31.49 5.03 34.00
CA GLU A 856 31.96 3.76 33.40
C GLU A 856 32.78 3.99 32.11
N HIS A 857 32.55 5.10 31.41
CA HIS A 857 33.26 5.47 30.18
C HIS A 857 34.39 6.49 30.38
N GLY A 858 34.74 6.83 31.63
CA GLY A 858 35.93 7.63 31.96
C GLY A 858 35.70 9.12 32.21
N ALA A 859 34.47 9.54 32.52
CA ALA A 859 34.21 10.88 33.04
C ALA A 859 34.80 11.04 34.46
N ALA A 860 35.55 12.09 34.70
CA ALA A 860 36.27 12.31 35.95
C ALA A 860 35.43 13.15 36.96
N PRO A 861 35.07 12.60 38.14
CA PRO A 861 34.27 13.33 39.15
C PRO A 861 34.98 14.53 39.79
N ASP A 862 36.31 14.55 39.74
CA ASP A 862 37.22 15.60 40.23
C ASP A 862 37.60 16.62 39.15
N PHE A 863 37.14 16.43 37.90
CA PHE A 863 37.40 17.36 36.81
C PHE A 863 36.74 18.72 37.06
N LYS A 864 37.56 19.75 37.32
CA LYS A 864 37.11 21.13 37.49
C LYS A 864 37.09 21.92 36.18
N GLY A 865 37.85 21.49 35.17
CA GLY A 865 38.01 22.20 33.91
C GLY A 865 38.37 23.68 34.12
N SER A 866 37.53 24.59 33.58
CA SER A 866 37.63 26.03 33.83
C SER A 866 36.49 26.60 34.69
N GLY A 867 35.74 25.73 35.38
CA GLY A 867 34.67 26.07 36.32
C GLY A 867 35.15 26.14 37.78
N SER A 868 34.25 26.57 38.68
CA SER A 868 34.55 26.74 40.12
C SER A 868 34.39 25.47 40.97
N HIS A 869 33.57 24.50 40.53
CA HIS A 869 33.26 23.27 41.28
C HIS A 869 33.48 22.03 40.40
N SER A 870 33.97 20.93 40.98
CA SER A 870 33.96 19.62 40.32
C SER A 870 32.55 19.00 40.38
N PRO A 871 32.20 18.06 39.48
CA PRO A 871 30.91 17.34 39.53
C PRO A 871 30.60 16.77 40.92
N PHE A 872 31.61 16.20 41.59
CA PHE A 872 31.48 15.68 42.95
C PHE A 872 31.18 16.77 43.99
N GLN A 873 31.88 17.90 43.94
CA GLN A 873 31.64 19.04 44.84
C GLN A 873 30.23 19.61 44.64
N LEU A 874 29.78 19.71 43.39
CA LEU A 874 28.43 20.19 43.07
C LEU A 874 27.35 19.24 43.60
N ALA A 875 27.51 17.92 43.42
CA ALA A 875 26.56 16.93 43.94
C ALA A 875 26.47 16.98 45.49
N GLN A 876 27.59 17.22 46.18
CA GLN A 876 27.62 17.40 47.63
C GLN A 876 26.88 18.67 48.07
N GLU A 877 27.12 19.80 47.40
CA GLU A 877 26.46 21.08 47.70
C GLU A 877 24.96 21.05 47.43
N MET A 878 24.53 20.32 46.40
CA MET A 878 23.11 20.12 46.07
C MET A 878 22.43 19.06 46.96
N GLY A 879 23.14 18.38 47.86
CA GLY A 879 22.58 17.35 48.74
C GLY A 879 22.22 16.04 48.04
N GLN A 880 22.80 15.77 46.86
CA GLN A 880 22.51 14.58 46.07
C GLN A 880 23.35 13.38 46.55
N HIS A 881 22.95 12.80 47.70
CA HIS A 881 23.67 11.71 48.37
C HIS A 881 23.89 10.49 47.47
N GLU A 882 22.89 10.07 46.69
CA GLU A 882 23.02 8.89 45.82
C GLU A 882 24.05 9.08 44.69
N LEU A 883 24.09 10.27 44.08
CA LEU A 883 25.06 10.59 43.02
C LEU A 883 26.47 10.73 43.60
N THR A 884 26.58 11.28 44.82
CA THR A 884 27.85 11.37 45.55
C THR A 884 28.42 9.97 45.84
N GLU A 885 27.62 9.02 46.34
CA GLU A 885 28.06 7.63 46.56
C GLU A 885 28.49 6.96 45.26
N LEU A 886 27.78 7.23 44.17
CA LEU A 886 28.04 6.65 42.85
C LEU A 886 29.36 7.15 42.23
N MET A 887 29.79 8.37 42.57
CA MET A 887 31.04 8.97 42.10
C MET A 887 32.28 8.59 42.91
N LYS A 888 32.15 8.25 44.21
CA LYS A 888 33.28 7.93 45.10
C LYS A 888 34.27 6.89 44.54
N PRO A 889 33.85 5.78 43.89
CA PRO A 889 34.77 4.78 43.37
C PRO A 889 35.64 5.28 42.21
N TYR A 890 35.23 6.35 41.54
CA TYR A 890 35.87 6.92 40.35
C TYR A 890 36.68 8.18 40.67
N MET A 891 36.74 8.58 41.95
CA MET A 891 37.64 9.64 42.40
C MET A 891 39.09 9.19 42.24
N SER A 892 39.94 10.07 41.72
CA SER A 892 41.39 9.88 41.81
C SER A 892 41.76 9.64 43.28
N SER A 893 42.45 8.54 43.59
CA SER A 893 43.06 8.38 44.91
C SER A 893 43.91 9.61 45.21
N PRO A 894 43.86 10.18 46.42
CA PRO A 894 44.75 11.25 46.81
C PRO A 894 46.23 10.87 46.67
#